data_AF-A0A974CFC8-F1
#
_entry.id   AF-A0A974CFC8-F1
#
_cell.length_a   1.000
_cell.length_b   1.000
_cell.length_c   1.000
_cell.angle_alpha   90.00
_cell.angle_beta   90.00
_cell.angle_gamma   90.00
#
_symmetry.space_group_name_H-M   'P 1'
#
loop_
_entity.id
_entity.type
_entity.pdbx_description
1 polymer ?
#
loop_
_entity_poly.entity_id
_entity_poly.type
_entity_poly.pdbx_seq_one_letter_code
_entity_poly.pdbx_strand_id
1 'polypeptide(L)'
;VDLYCFFLLLRLKLHFAQNQEITSVNSAPTSGFDTNRLGLRNRSKFVPPTSYSTVETYINKVKTDIESFLKLPLSLSGYNMSREEIDTLSQLSSMSHITIKPSDKGGAIVVFDTDKYIFEINRQLSDTTVYIELKGDPTVSFKKELDGFLQNATQLGVITEKSRTYMTTTRSYVRDTNDFLEKLTQTSKIEGVCWLATFDVASLYTSIPHMDGLKATRIILNRSGLYSDAEIEFFVEMLSFILHRNYFQFRDKYYLQVRGTAMGSKVALSYANSFMSWFEDEHVFPNVLFTGHCCAWWRYINDVFLLWRGDLDSLAAFRDAINGAHKDIKFTMTADLQTVTFLDVSVTRTQTGFDTRIYTKPTDRNQLLSYDSFHPPSVKRSIPTSQFTRVSRITNNPIALEQDLVGKLRDRGYPSELIQKNQQSVREGTLRGPSRERGAMGNRLAYVSQYNSASPKFKSILDKHWHLLREAYPSILEFQQGPMMSYRRGATIGSRLVNADIRTPPKKAMFWGPRKEGMYRCRGCAQCRYVLVGPEFDHPHRDQKYQIRGYNTCDTNFAVYMLVCPCGLVYVGETTQKVKDRFSQHRSTIHTGNRSLPVSRHCLEYGHTSDDLKFMVIQHVPPLKRGGDRALALKRAEVKWIDRLGTLSPQGLNRDFDLHLFL
;
A
#
# COMPACT_ATOMS: atom_id res chain seq x y z
N VAL A 1 -8.33 -11.50 13.34
CA VAL A 1 -7.23 -10.52 13.11
C VAL A 1 -7.71 -9.09 13.30
N ASP A 2 -8.63 -8.56 12.48
CA ASP A 2 -9.06 -7.15 12.59
C ASP A 2 -9.60 -6.76 13.98
N LEU A 3 -10.50 -7.57 14.54
CA LEU A 3 -10.99 -7.42 15.92
C LEU A 3 -9.86 -7.47 16.94
N TYR A 4 -8.90 -8.37 16.74
CA TYR A 4 -7.78 -8.52 17.65
C TYR A 4 -6.90 -7.25 17.68
N CYS A 5 -6.54 -6.72 16.50
CA CYS A 5 -5.79 -5.47 16.39
C CYS A 5 -6.53 -4.30 17.06
N PHE A 6 -7.84 -4.25 16.91
CA PHE A 6 -8.67 -3.23 17.55
C PHE A 6 -8.71 -3.39 19.09
N PHE A 7 -8.86 -4.61 19.60
CA PHE A 7 -8.82 -4.88 21.04
C PHE A 7 -7.44 -4.59 21.65
N LEU A 8 -6.36 -4.86 20.93
CA LEU A 8 -5.03 -4.46 21.36
C LEU A 8 -4.90 -2.92 21.43
N LEU A 9 -5.44 -2.20 20.46
CA LEU A 9 -5.46 -0.74 20.47
C LEU A 9 -6.20 -0.18 21.68
N LEU A 10 -7.34 -0.79 22.06
CA LEU A 10 -8.06 -0.44 23.29
C LEU A 10 -7.19 -0.61 24.54
N ARG A 11 -6.54 -1.76 24.70
CA ARG A 11 -5.65 -2.04 25.83
C ARG A 11 -4.49 -1.06 25.90
N LEU A 12 -3.85 -0.78 24.77
CA LEU A 12 -2.73 0.17 24.69
C LEU A 12 -3.18 1.57 25.10
N LYS A 13 -4.34 2.02 24.61
CA LYS A 13 -4.87 3.34 24.94
C LYS A 13 -5.16 3.49 26.43
N LEU A 14 -5.78 2.48 27.03
CA LEU A 14 -6.03 2.48 28.47
C LEU A 14 -4.72 2.43 29.28
N HIS A 15 -3.79 1.56 28.89
CA HIS A 15 -2.51 1.41 29.59
C HIS A 15 -1.72 2.71 29.66
N PHE A 16 -1.59 3.41 28.54
CA PHE A 16 -0.87 4.69 28.52
C PHE A 16 -1.67 5.82 29.17
N ALA A 17 -3.00 5.78 29.17
CA ALA A 17 -3.81 6.77 29.89
C ALA A 17 -3.68 6.63 31.41
N GLN A 18 -3.59 5.40 31.94
CA GLN A 18 -3.46 5.16 33.37
C GLN A 18 -2.02 5.32 33.90
N ASN A 19 -1.01 4.98 33.09
CA ASN A 19 0.39 5.09 33.50
C ASN A 19 1.02 6.48 33.26
N GLN A 20 0.29 7.41 32.63
CA GLN A 20 0.74 8.80 32.50
C GLN A 20 0.80 9.55 33.84
N GLU A 21 0.14 9.06 34.90
CA GLU A 21 0.27 9.63 36.26
C GLU A 21 1.58 9.25 36.97
N ILE A 22 2.35 8.27 36.49
CA ILE A 22 3.56 7.75 37.20
C ILE A 22 4.88 8.24 36.56
N THR A 23 4.86 8.84 35.37
CA THR A 23 6.09 9.34 34.70
C THR A 23 6.35 10.83 34.92
N SER A 24 6.22 11.32 36.15
CA SER A 24 6.73 12.65 36.55
C SER A 24 8.05 12.61 37.31
N VAL A 25 8.70 11.44 37.43
CA VAL A 25 9.97 11.34 38.17
C VAL A 25 11.01 10.52 37.38
N ASN A 26 12.12 11.21 37.08
CA ASN A 26 13.41 10.73 36.62
C ASN A 26 13.58 10.31 35.15
N SER A 27 13.82 11.31 34.31
CA SER A 27 14.90 11.23 33.33
C SER A 27 15.78 12.46 33.48
N ALA A 28 16.99 12.26 34.02
CA ALA A 28 18.06 13.26 34.01
C ALA A 28 18.31 13.75 32.57
N PRO A 29 18.73 15.01 32.36
CA PRO A 29 19.09 15.51 31.05
C PRO A 29 20.41 14.84 30.65
N THR A 30 20.33 13.70 29.96
CA THR A 30 21.41 13.28 29.09
C THR A 30 21.33 14.15 27.85
N SER A 31 22.45 14.74 27.46
CA SER A 31 22.63 15.53 26.24
C SER A 31 22.47 14.67 24.98
N GLY A 32 21.27 14.14 24.77
CA GLY A 32 20.93 13.18 23.72
C GLY A 32 19.53 13.44 23.16
N PHE A 33 19.46 13.44 21.83
CA PHE A 33 18.32 13.75 20.97
C PHE A 33 16.95 13.17 21.40
N ASP A 34 15.89 13.96 21.22
CA ASP A 34 14.51 13.58 21.47
C ASP A 34 13.95 12.64 20.38
N THR A 35 13.99 11.33 20.65
CA THR A 35 13.48 10.27 19.78
C THR A 35 11.96 10.33 19.54
N ASN A 36 11.18 11.03 20.38
CA ASN A 36 9.72 11.17 20.19
C ASN A 36 9.36 12.07 19.01
N ARG A 37 10.28 12.91 18.56
CA ARG A 37 10.07 13.90 17.49
C ARG A 37 10.10 13.30 16.07
N LEU A 38 10.50 12.03 15.92
CA LEU A 38 10.93 11.44 14.65
C LEU A 38 9.93 10.50 13.98
N GLY A 39 8.84 10.11 14.65
CA GLY A 39 7.85 9.17 14.11
C GLY A 39 8.38 7.75 13.78
N LEU A 40 9.71 7.54 13.80
CA LEU A 40 10.41 6.27 13.74
C LEU A 40 10.30 5.59 15.11
N ARG A 41 9.06 5.33 15.52
CA ARG A 41 8.82 4.38 16.58
C ARG A 41 9.26 3.03 16.04
N ASN A 42 10.30 2.44 16.63
CA ASN A 42 10.39 0.98 16.65
C ASN A 42 9.00 0.50 17.04
N ARG A 43 8.38 -0.32 16.19
CA ARG A 43 7.05 -0.84 16.51
C ARG A 43 7.17 -1.51 17.87
N SER A 44 6.48 -0.93 18.83
CA SER A 44 6.57 -1.40 20.20
C SER A 44 6.06 -2.83 20.24
N LYS A 45 6.89 -3.76 20.70
CA LYS A 45 6.51 -5.16 20.94
C LYS A 45 5.69 -5.31 22.23
N PHE A 46 5.38 -4.20 22.89
CA PHE A 46 4.69 -4.18 24.16
C PHE A 46 3.21 -4.56 24.01
N VAL A 47 2.81 -5.60 24.74
CA VAL A 47 1.41 -5.96 24.96
C VAL A 47 1.11 -5.68 26.43
N PRO A 48 0.15 -4.79 26.75
CA PRO A 48 -0.21 -4.50 28.12
C PRO A 48 -0.70 -5.77 28.86
N PRO A 49 -0.40 -5.93 30.16
CA PRO A 49 -1.01 -6.99 30.98
C PRO A 49 -2.54 -6.92 30.95
N THR A 50 -3.22 -8.08 31.04
CA THR A 50 -4.70 -8.21 30.97
C THR A 50 -5.42 -7.81 32.26
N SER A 51 -4.92 -6.83 33.02
CA SER A 51 -5.49 -6.42 34.31
C SER A 51 -6.71 -5.50 34.21
N TYR A 52 -7.17 -5.16 32.99
CA TYR A 52 -8.26 -4.20 32.76
C TYR A 52 -9.64 -4.87 32.69
N SER A 53 -10.26 -5.12 33.85
CA SER A 53 -11.54 -5.84 33.98
C SER A 53 -12.67 -5.28 33.08
N THR A 54 -12.83 -3.96 32.99
CA THR A 54 -13.91 -3.36 32.17
C THR A 54 -13.65 -3.46 30.67
N VAL A 55 -12.40 -3.28 30.23
CA VAL A 55 -12.01 -3.48 28.81
C VAL A 55 -12.18 -4.93 28.42
N GLU A 56 -11.76 -5.88 29.25
CA GLU A 56 -11.97 -7.30 28.99
C GLU A 56 -13.47 -7.66 29.00
N THR A 57 -14.28 -7.03 29.84
CA THR A 57 -15.73 -7.20 29.83
C THR A 57 -16.34 -6.73 28.51
N TYR A 58 -15.94 -5.56 28.00
CA TYR A 58 -16.34 -5.08 26.68
C TYR A 58 -15.93 -6.06 25.57
N ILE A 59 -14.66 -6.49 25.58
CA ILE A 59 -14.11 -7.41 24.59
C ILE A 59 -14.87 -8.73 24.59
N ASN A 60 -15.14 -9.29 25.77
CA ASN A 60 -15.85 -10.56 25.91
C ASN A 60 -17.29 -10.44 25.43
N LYS A 61 -18.03 -9.38 25.79
CA LYS A 61 -19.39 -9.15 25.29
C LYS A 61 -19.42 -8.99 23.75
N VAL A 62 -18.46 -8.25 23.18
CA VAL A 62 -18.34 -8.12 21.73
C VAL A 62 -18.03 -9.46 21.06
N LYS A 63 -17.10 -10.24 21.61
CA LYS A 63 -16.77 -11.59 21.09
C LYS A 63 -17.99 -12.51 21.12
N THR A 64 -18.71 -12.57 22.23
CA THR A 64 -19.91 -13.41 22.37
C THR A 64 -20.99 -13.04 21.36
N ASP A 65 -21.27 -11.73 21.18
CA ASP A 65 -22.26 -11.26 20.20
C ASP A 65 -21.83 -11.56 18.75
N ILE A 66 -20.53 -11.47 18.45
CA ILE A 66 -19.99 -11.82 17.13
C ILE A 66 -20.05 -13.33 16.89
N GLU A 67 -19.69 -14.16 17.88
CA GLU A 67 -19.77 -15.61 17.78
C GLU A 67 -21.22 -16.08 17.57
N SER A 68 -22.16 -15.48 18.30
CA SER A 68 -23.60 -15.72 18.10
C SER A 68 -24.03 -15.36 16.68
N PHE A 69 -23.59 -14.21 16.17
CA PHE A 69 -23.87 -13.80 14.79
C PHE A 69 -23.25 -14.74 13.74
N LEU A 70 -22.03 -15.24 13.96
CA LEU A 70 -21.35 -16.13 13.02
C LEU A 70 -21.93 -17.56 13.00
N LYS A 71 -22.66 -17.97 14.05
CA LYS A 71 -23.40 -19.25 14.09
C LYS A 71 -24.65 -19.23 13.21
N LEU A 72 -25.17 -18.06 12.85
CA LEU A 72 -26.27 -17.94 11.90
C LEU A 72 -25.75 -18.21 10.48
N PRO A 73 -26.52 -18.89 9.62
CA PRO A 73 -26.14 -19.04 8.22
C PRO A 73 -25.95 -17.64 7.63
N LEU A 74 -24.70 -17.28 7.35
CA LEU A 74 -24.36 -16.03 6.68
C LEU A 74 -24.97 -16.14 5.29
N SER A 75 -26.08 -15.43 5.08
CA SER A 75 -26.66 -15.29 3.76
C SER A 75 -25.59 -14.75 2.82
N LEU A 76 -25.29 -15.50 1.76
CA LEU A 76 -24.48 -15.03 0.63
C LEU A 76 -25.19 -13.91 -0.15
N SER A 77 -26.40 -13.50 0.24
CA SER A 77 -27.09 -12.33 -0.32
C SER A 77 -26.20 -11.10 -0.20
N GLY A 78 -25.65 -10.66 -1.33
CA GLY A 78 -24.76 -9.51 -1.41
C GLY A 78 -23.38 -9.80 -2.01
N TYR A 79 -23.03 -11.06 -2.31
CA TYR A 79 -21.94 -11.31 -3.24
C TYR A 79 -22.38 -10.89 -4.64
N ASN A 80 -21.62 -9.99 -5.25
CA ASN A 80 -21.86 -9.45 -6.58
C ASN A 80 -21.38 -10.38 -7.72
N MET A 81 -20.96 -11.60 -7.39
CA MET A 81 -20.48 -12.59 -8.34
C MET A 81 -21.06 -13.95 -8.00
N SER A 82 -21.60 -14.61 -9.02
CA SER A 82 -21.99 -16.01 -9.01
C SER A 82 -20.78 -16.93 -8.88
N ARG A 83 -21.05 -18.20 -8.54
CA ARG A 83 -20.00 -19.22 -8.46
C ARG A 83 -19.36 -19.47 -9.83
N GLU A 84 -20.16 -19.44 -10.90
CA GLU A 84 -19.70 -19.57 -12.28
C GLU A 84 -18.74 -18.44 -12.68
N GLU A 85 -19.03 -17.19 -12.31
CA GLU A 85 -18.12 -16.06 -12.55
C GLU A 85 -16.81 -16.21 -11.77
N ILE A 86 -16.86 -16.70 -10.54
CA ILE A 86 -15.65 -16.96 -9.73
C ILE A 86 -14.78 -18.05 -10.38
N ASP A 87 -15.40 -19.12 -10.86
CA ASP A 87 -14.71 -20.22 -11.52
C ASP A 87 -14.13 -19.75 -12.87
N THR A 88 -14.88 -18.96 -13.64
CA THR A 88 -14.43 -18.34 -14.89
C THR A 88 -13.25 -17.41 -14.68
N LEU A 89 -13.26 -16.56 -13.64
CA LEU A 89 -12.12 -15.72 -13.29
C LEU A 89 -10.88 -16.54 -12.93
N SER A 90 -11.08 -17.69 -12.28
CA SER A 90 -10.01 -18.62 -11.95
C SER A 90 -9.40 -19.24 -13.21
N GLN A 91 -10.24 -19.65 -14.17
CA GLN A 91 -9.83 -20.14 -15.50
C GLN A 91 -9.10 -19.06 -16.32
N LEU A 92 -9.65 -17.85 -16.38
CA LEU A 92 -9.01 -16.74 -17.09
C LEU A 92 -7.63 -16.42 -16.50
N SER A 93 -7.49 -16.53 -15.17
CA SER A 93 -6.19 -16.36 -14.51
C SER A 93 -5.19 -17.49 -14.81
N SER A 94 -5.65 -18.68 -15.24
CA SER A 94 -4.80 -19.84 -15.50
C SER A 94 -4.34 -19.96 -16.96
N MET A 95 -4.94 -19.19 -17.87
CA MET A 95 -4.55 -19.14 -19.28
C MET A 95 -3.13 -18.55 -19.45
N SER A 96 -2.22 -19.32 -20.06
CA SER A 96 -0.82 -18.92 -20.23
C SER A 96 -0.56 -17.99 -21.42
N HIS A 97 -1.43 -18.04 -22.44
CA HIS A 97 -1.30 -17.26 -23.69
C HIS A 97 -1.79 -15.81 -23.55
N ILE A 98 -2.45 -15.47 -22.44
CA ILE A 98 -2.87 -14.10 -22.13
C ILE A 98 -2.15 -13.57 -20.89
N THR A 99 -1.81 -12.28 -20.92
CA THR A 99 -1.27 -11.54 -19.80
C THR A 99 -2.18 -10.36 -19.47
N ILE A 100 -2.70 -10.34 -18.24
CA ILE A 100 -3.62 -9.29 -17.78
C ILE A 100 -2.85 -8.33 -16.86
N LYS A 101 -2.84 -7.04 -17.21
CA LYS A 101 -2.13 -5.97 -16.49
C LYS A 101 -3.07 -4.79 -16.20
N PRO A 102 -2.79 -3.98 -15.16
CA PRO A 102 -3.54 -2.75 -14.96
C PRO A 102 -3.14 -1.77 -16.07
N SER A 103 -4.10 -1.01 -16.56
CA SER A 103 -3.82 0.15 -17.40
C SER A 103 -3.12 1.22 -16.57
N ASP A 104 -2.15 1.93 -17.17
CA ASP A 104 -1.50 3.09 -16.57
C ASP A 104 -2.54 4.17 -16.20
N LYS A 105 -3.51 4.39 -17.10
CA LYS A 105 -4.57 5.40 -16.93
C LYS A 105 -5.95 4.76 -16.91
N GLY A 106 -6.81 5.30 -16.06
CA GLY A 106 -8.24 5.05 -16.11
C GLY A 106 -8.74 3.75 -15.45
N GLY A 107 -7.97 3.15 -14.54
CA GLY A 107 -8.42 2.04 -13.70
C GLY A 107 -8.88 0.77 -14.42
N ALA A 108 -8.67 0.70 -15.75
CA ALA A 108 -9.01 -0.44 -16.59
C ALA A 108 -7.96 -1.56 -16.46
N ILE A 109 -8.32 -2.73 -16.97
CA ILE A 109 -7.37 -3.82 -17.20
C ILE A 109 -7.11 -3.95 -18.70
N VAL A 110 -5.88 -4.31 -19.04
CA VAL A 110 -5.46 -4.57 -20.41
C VAL A 110 -5.13 -6.04 -20.53
N VAL A 111 -5.61 -6.67 -21.59
CA VAL A 111 -5.33 -8.06 -21.93
C VAL A 111 -4.37 -8.06 -23.11
N PHE A 112 -3.19 -8.64 -22.90
CA PHE A 112 -2.16 -8.79 -23.93
C PHE A 112 -2.01 -10.25 -24.31
N ASP A 113 -1.64 -10.48 -25.56
CA ASP A 113 -0.96 -11.71 -25.94
C ASP A 113 0.35 -11.81 -25.16
N THR A 114 0.56 -12.93 -24.47
CA THR A 114 1.73 -13.11 -23.57
C THR A 114 3.05 -13.01 -24.33
N ASP A 115 3.12 -13.51 -25.56
CA ASP A 115 4.36 -13.52 -26.33
C ASP A 115 4.73 -12.12 -26.81
N LYS A 116 3.75 -11.34 -27.28
CA LYS A 116 3.95 -9.92 -27.61
C LYS A 116 4.38 -9.08 -26.40
N TYR A 117 3.76 -9.34 -25.25
CA TYR A 117 4.12 -8.65 -23.99
C TYR A 117 5.56 -8.97 -23.56
N ILE A 118 5.96 -10.24 -23.64
CA ILE A 118 7.33 -10.67 -23.33
C ILE A 118 8.33 -10.07 -24.32
N PHE A 119 8.00 -10.05 -25.61
CA PHE A 119 8.85 -9.47 -26.64
C PHE A 119 9.14 -7.99 -26.34
N GLU A 120 8.10 -7.20 -26.05
CA GLU A 120 8.26 -5.77 -25.77
C GLU A 120 9.08 -5.51 -24.51
N ILE A 121 8.90 -6.30 -23.44
CA ILE A 121 9.74 -6.18 -22.25
C ILE A 121 11.19 -6.51 -22.56
N ASN A 122 11.44 -7.61 -23.28
CA ASN A 122 12.80 -7.99 -23.64
C ASN A 122 13.45 -6.94 -24.55
N ARG A 123 12.70 -6.28 -25.44
CA ARG A 123 13.17 -5.13 -26.22
C ARG A 123 13.67 -4.01 -25.30
N GLN A 124 12.90 -3.63 -24.29
CA GLN A 124 13.31 -2.59 -23.33
C GLN A 124 14.48 -3.04 -22.45
N LEU A 125 14.49 -4.29 -21.99
CA LEU A 125 15.58 -4.85 -21.18
C LEU A 125 16.89 -5.04 -21.96
N SER A 126 16.83 -5.07 -23.29
CA SER A 126 18.02 -5.10 -24.14
C SER A 126 18.76 -3.75 -24.19
N ASP A 127 18.12 -2.66 -23.76
CA ASP A 127 18.76 -1.36 -23.64
C ASP A 127 19.65 -1.30 -22.38
N THR A 128 20.92 -1.61 -22.59
CA THR A 128 21.96 -1.58 -21.55
C THR A 128 22.27 -0.19 -20.99
N THR A 129 21.78 0.87 -21.63
CA THR A 129 21.91 2.24 -21.10
C THR A 129 20.92 2.53 -19.97
N VAL A 130 19.86 1.72 -19.86
CA VAL A 130 18.80 1.85 -18.85
C VAL A 130 18.80 0.69 -17.86
N TYR A 131 19.05 -0.55 -18.34
CA TYR A 131 18.96 -1.76 -17.52
C TYR A 131 20.18 -2.67 -17.65
N ILE A 132 20.62 -3.25 -16.54
CA ILE A 132 21.69 -4.26 -16.52
C ILE A 132 21.16 -5.56 -15.89
N GLU A 133 21.35 -6.70 -16.55
CA GLU A 133 21.05 -8.02 -15.98
C GLU A 133 22.05 -8.36 -14.87
N LEU A 134 21.55 -8.75 -13.70
CA LEU A 134 22.33 -9.15 -12.53
C LEU A 134 22.53 -10.66 -12.51
N LYS A 135 23.68 -11.10 -11.98
CA LYS A 135 24.01 -12.54 -11.82
C LYS A 135 23.10 -13.28 -10.83
N GLY A 136 22.38 -12.57 -9.96
CA GLY A 136 21.51 -13.15 -8.94
C GLY A 136 20.83 -12.09 -8.08
N ASP A 137 20.12 -12.52 -7.05
CA ASP A 137 19.37 -11.66 -6.12
C ASP A 137 20.32 -10.80 -5.25
N PRO A 138 20.32 -9.46 -5.39
CA PRO A 138 21.21 -8.59 -4.63
C PRO A 138 20.67 -8.22 -3.24
N THR A 139 19.47 -8.68 -2.84
CA THR A 139 18.75 -8.22 -1.63
C THR A 139 19.63 -8.21 -0.39
N VAL A 140 20.35 -9.31 -0.14
CA VAL A 140 21.15 -9.46 1.09
C VAL A 140 22.32 -8.47 1.11
N SER A 141 22.95 -8.23 -0.05
CA SER A 141 24.03 -7.25 -0.17
C SER A 141 23.51 -5.84 0.09
N PHE A 142 22.45 -5.46 -0.61
CA PHE A 142 21.89 -4.11 -0.51
C PHE A 142 21.31 -3.85 0.89
N LYS A 143 20.76 -4.88 1.55
CA LYS A 143 20.32 -4.76 2.93
C LYS A 143 21.46 -4.45 3.90
N LYS A 144 22.63 -5.07 3.73
CA LYS A 144 23.81 -4.76 4.58
C LYS A 144 24.27 -3.32 4.40
N GLU A 145 24.31 -2.83 3.16
CA GLU A 145 24.61 -1.43 2.86
C GLU A 145 23.59 -0.49 3.52
N LEU A 146 22.29 -0.80 3.40
CA LEU A 146 21.21 -0.06 4.06
C LEU A 146 21.36 -0.04 5.57
N ASP A 147 21.63 -1.19 6.20
CA ASP A 147 21.83 -1.30 7.64
C ASP A 147 23.02 -0.42 8.10
N GLY A 148 24.08 -0.31 7.29
CA GLY A 148 25.20 0.61 7.50
C GLY A 148 24.79 2.09 7.42
N PHE A 149 24.01 2.49 6.39
CA PHE A 149 23.47 3.84 6.29
C PHE A 149 22.60 4.19 7.50
N LEU A 150 21.74 3.27 7.94
CA LEU A 150 20.88 3.46 9.10
C LEU A 150 21.67 3.59 10.41
N GLN A 151 22.77 2.84 10.55
CA GLN A 151 23.65 2.94 11.71
C GLN A 151 24.37 4.30 11.74
N ASN A 152 24.85 4.80 10.59
CA ASN A 152 25.48 6.11 10.47
C ASN A 152 24.46 7.25 10.73
N ALA A 153 23.26 7.13 10.16
CA ALA A 153 22.14 8.05 10.43
C ALA A 153 21.80 8.16 11.93
N THR A 154 21.83 7.01 12.62
CA THR A 154 21.56 6.92 14.05
C THR A 154 22.67 7.57 14.88
N GLN A 155 23.93 7.47 14.44
CA GLN A 155 25.07 8.14 15.07
C GLN A 155 25.08 9.65 14.83
N LEU A 156 24.60 10.11 13.67
CA LEU A 156 24.61 11.52 13.29
C LEU A 156 23.40 12.33 13.79
N GLY A 157 22.34 11.69 14.31
CA GLY A 157 21.16 12.39 14.85
C GLY A 157 20.32 13.13 13.79
N VAL A 158 20.56 12.83 12.51
CA VAL A 158 20.03 13.52 11.32
C VAL A 158 18.69 12.93 10.93
N ILE A 159 17.53 13.42 11.40
CA ILE A 159 16.23 13.40 10.67
C ILE A 159 15.26 14.45 11.28
N THR A 160 14.60 15.27 10.44
CA THR A 160 13.50 16.18 10.83
C THR A 160 12.31 16.10 9.85
N GLU A 161 11.08 16.35 10.34
CA GLU A 161 9.83 16.38 9.57
C GLU A 161 9.49 17.82 9.12
N LYS A 162 10.19 18.34 8.11
CA LYS A 162 9.77 19.56 7.39
C LYS A 162 10.14 19.59 5.90
N SER A 163 10.34 18.43 5.27
CA SER A 163 10.80 18.35 3.87
C SER A 163 9.73 18.57 2.79
N ARG A 164 8.46 18.81 3.15
CA ARG A 164 7.38 18.91 2.15
C ARG A 164 7.15 20.34 1.64
N THR A 165 7.54 21.37 2.39
CA THR A 165 7.16 22.75 2.06
C THR A 165 7.98 23.34 0.90
N TYR A 166 9.25 22.95 0.74
CA TYR A 166 10.16 23.61 -0.21
C TYR A 166 10.23 22.98 -1.61
N MET A 167 9.88 21.70 -1.75
CA MET A 167 9.73 21.11 -3.10
C MET A 167 8.52 21.68 -3.84
N THR A 168 7.62 22.35 -3.12
CA THR A 168 6.41 23.01 -3.63
C THR A 168 6.54 24.54 -3.72
N THR A 169 7.72 25.12 -3.46
CA THR A 169 7.96 26.59 -3.54
C THR A 169 8.84 26.99 -4.72
N THR A 170 9.03 26.10 -5.70
CA THR A 170 9.81 26.43 -6.90
C THR A 170 9.03 27.41 -7.78
N ARG A 171 9.73 28.30 -8.50
CA ARG A 171 9.14 29.48 -9.18
C ARG A 171 7.97 29.14 -10.11
N SER A 172 8.06 28.01 -10.81
CA SER A 172 7.06 27.56 -11.78
C SER A 172 6.00 26.62 -11.19
N TYR A 173 6.15 26.15 -9.95
CA TYR A 173 5.37 25.04 -9.40
C TYR A 173 3.87 25.28 -9.37
N VAL A 174 3.09 24.35 -9.93
CA VAL A 174 1.64 24.26 -9.76
C VAL A 174 1.31 23.09 -8.83
N ARG A 175 0.54 23.35 -7.78
CA ARG A 175 0.18 22.32 -6.79
C ARG A 175 -0.90 21.37 -7.27
N ASP A 176 -1.95 21.92 -7.85
CA ASP A 176 -3.15 21.21 -8.30
C ASP A 176 -3.97 22.14 -9.21
N THR A 177 -5.06 21.62 -9.75
CA THR A 177 -5.98 22.37 -10.62
C THR A 177 -6.47 23.68 -10.01
N ASN A 178 -6.69 23.76 -8.69
CA ASN A 178 -7.15 25.01 -8.07
C ASN A 178 -6.07 26.09 -8.09
N ASP A 179 -4.84 25.71 -7.74
CA ASP A 179 -3.69 26.62 -7.79
C ASP A 179 -3.48 27.13 -9.23
N PHE A 180 -3.65 26.26 -10.22
CA PHE A 180 -3.65 26.67 -11.63
C PHE A 180 -4.76 27.68 -11.97
N LEU A 181 -6.01 27.42 -11.57
CA LEU A 181 -7.15 28.32 -11.84
C LEU A 181 -6.98 29.68 -11.13
N GLU A 182 -6.45 29.69 -9.91
CA GLU A 182 -6.13 30.91 -9.15
C GLU A 182 -5.08 31.75 -9.90
N LYS A 183 -3.97 31.12 -10.33
CA LYS A 183 -2.93 31.77 -11.13
C LYS A 183 -3.44 32.29 -12.47
N LEU A 184 -4.28 31.51 -13.16
CA LEU A 184 -4.90 31.90 -14.42
C LEU A 184 -5.78 33.15 -14.24
N THR A 185 -6.58 33.19 -13.17
CA THR A 185 -7.44 34.33 -12.84
C THR A 185 -6.62 35.59 -12.55
N GLN A 186 -5.51 35.47 -11.82
CA GLN A 186 -4.60 36.60 -11.55
C GLN A 186 -3.93 37.14 -12.83
N THR A 187 -3.83 36.30 -13.86
CA THR A 187 -3.14 36.59 -15.13
C THR A 187 -4.08 37.14 -16.21
N SER A 188 -5.37 37.26 -15.92
CA SER A 188 -6.42 37.78 -16.83
C SER A 188 -6.24 39.24 -17.31
N LYS A 189 -5.19 39.93 -16.85
CA LYS A 189 -4.83 41.31 -17.24
C LYS A 189 -3.77 41.41 -18.36
N ILE A 190 -3.39 40.31 -19.00
CA ILE A 190 -2.43 40.36 -20.12
C ILE A 190 -3.11 40.94 -21.36
N GLU A 191 -2.78 42.18 -21.69
CA GLU A 191 -3.15 42.84 -22.95
C GLU A 191 -2.32 42.28 -24.13
N GLY A 192 -2.94 42.22 -25.31
CA GLY A 192 -2.31 41.82 -26.58
C GLY A 192 -2.49 40.34 -26.94
N VAL A 193 -2.24 39.96 -28.20
CA VAL A 193 -2.36 38.57 -28.66
C VAL A 193 -1.21 37.73 -28.09
N CYS A 194 -1.53 36.66 -27.36
CA CYS A 194 -0.59 35.65 -26.90
C CYS A 194 -1.01 34.25 -27.37
N TRP A 195 -0.02 33.41 -27.65
CA TRP A 195 -0.18 31.98 -27.82
C TRP A 195 -0.37 31.30 -26.48
N LEU A 196 -1.37 30.43 -26.43
CA LEU A 196 -1.51 29.43 -25.39
C LEU A 196 -0.67 28.22 -25.81
N ALA A 197 0.25 27.78 -24.96
CA ALA A 197 1.03 26.59 -25.25
C ALA A 197 1.16 25.68 -24.04
N THR A 198 1.29 24.40 -24.32
CA THR A 198 1.64 23.37 -23.34
C THR A 198 2.85 22.60 -23.79
N PHE A 199 3.79 22.41 -22.85
CA PHE A 199 4.95 21.56 -23.07
C PHE A 199 4.81 20.30 -22.21
N ASP A 200 5.25 19.15 -22.72
CA ASP A 200 5.36 17.90 -21.96
C ASP A 200 6.79 17.38 -22.03
N VAL A 201 7.36 17.05 -20.86
CA VAL A 201 8.69 16.44 -20.77
C VAL A 201 8.62 14.95 -21.03
N ALA A 202 9.19 14.54 -22.16
CA ALA A 202 9.15 13.15 -22.62
C ALA A 202 9.84 12.20 -21.63
N SER A 203 9.05 11.27 -21.09
CA SER A 203 9.53 10.18 -20.22
C SER A 203 10.35 10.66 -19.01
N LEU A 204 9.98 11.79 -18.41
CA LEU A 204 10.74 12.49 -17.36
C LEU A 204 11.42 11.55 -16.34
N TYR A 205 10.66 10.67 -15.69
CA TYR A 205 11.19 9.80 -14.64
C TYR A 205 12.32 8.88 -15.10
N THR A 206 12.24 8.33 -16.31
CA THR A 206 13.27 7.43 -16.86
C THR A 206 14.43 8.18 -17.50
N SER A 207 14.21 9.44 -17.89
CA SER A 207 15.19 10.23 -18.64
C SER A 207 16.26 10.87 -17.76
N ILE A 208 15.96 11.20 -16.50
CA ILE A 208 16.86 11.93 -15.57
C ILE A 208 18.13 11.11 -15.28
N PRO A 209 19.33 11.63 -15.59
CA PRO A 209 20.58 11.03 -15.16
C PRO A 209 20.73 11.11 -13.63
N HIS A 210 21.19 10.02 -13.00
CA HIS A 210 21.30 9.95 -11.54
C HIS A 210 22.14 11.08 -10.96
N MET A 211 23.31 11.34 -11.55
CA MET A 211 24.24 12.38 -11.09
C MET A 211 23.65 13.78 -11.16
N ASP A 212 22.98 14.13 -12.26
CA ASP A 212 22.39 15.45 -12.43
C ASP A 212 21.22 15.65 -11.45
N GLY A 213 20.39 14.62 -11.27
CA GLY A 213 19.32 14.68 -10.27
C GLY A 213 19.83 14.77 -8.83
N LEU A 214 20.90 14.04 -8.47
CA LEU A 214 21.53 14.14 -7.15
C LEU A 214 22.10 15.55 -6.90
N LYS A 215 22.78 16.11 -7.91
CA LYS A 215 23.28 17.49 -7.89
C LYS A 215 22.14 18.50 -7.69
N ALA A 216 21.06 18.37 -8.48
CA ALA A 216 19.90 19.24 -8.37
C ALA A 216 19.23 19.16 -7.00
N THR A 217 19.06 17.96 -6.44
CA THR A 217 18.54 17.78 -5.08
C THR A 217 19.44 18.44 -4.04
N ARG A 218 20.76 18.26 -4.12
CA ARG A 218 21.72 18.93 -3.21
C ARG A 218 21.59 20.46 -3.26
N ILE A 219 21.54 21.04 -4.46
CA ILE A 219 21.39 22.50 -4.64
C ILE A 219 20.11 23.01 -3.97
N ILE A 220 18.99 22.30 -4.14
CA ILE A 220 17.71 22.70 -3.57
C ILE A 220 17.68 22.57 -2.05
N LEU A 221 18.27 21.49 -1.51
CA LEU A 221 18.40 21.32 -0.06
C LEU A 221 19.27 22.43 0.54
N ASN A 222 20.39 22.77 -0.09
CA ASN A 222 21.26 23.87 0.33
C ASN A 222 20.51 25.20 0.32
N ARG A 223 19.77 25.51 -0.76
CA ARG A 223 18.98 26.74 -0.88
C ARG A 223 17.88 26.87 0.17
N SER A 224 17.41 25.76 0.75
CA SER A 224 16.37 25.80 1.78
C SER A 224 16.83 26.39 3.11
N GLY A 225 18.13 26.30 3.42
CA GLY A 225 18.70 26.72 4.71
C GLY A 225 18.15 25.98 5.94
N LEU A 226 17.38 24.92 5.74
CA LEU A 226 16.73 24.17 6.83
C LEU A 226 17.59 23.05 7.42
N TYR A 227 18.61 22.63 6.68
CA TYR A 227 19.40 21.46 6.96
C TYR A 227 20.87 21.85 7.02
N SER A 228 21.59 21.28 7.97
CA SER A 228 23.05 21.34 8.02
C SER A 228 23.68 20.55 6.87
N ASP A 229 24.92 20.86 6.51
CA ASP A 229 25.65 20.17 5.44
C ASP A 229 25.69 18.64 5.65
N ALA A 230 25.86 18.19 6.90
CA ALA A 230 25.84 16.77 7.26
C ALA A 230 24.48 16.10 6.98
N GLU A 231 23.37 16.81 7.24
CA GLU A 231 22.03 16.31 6.95
C GLU A 231 21.79 16.20 5.44
N ILE A 232 22.26 17.19 4.68
CA ILE A 232 22.11 17.24 3.22
C ILE A 232 22.90 16.11 2.58
N GLU A 233 24.15 15.89 2.99
CA GLU A 233 24.97 14.79 2.49
C GLU A 233 24.31 13.44 2.78
N PHE A 234 23.80 13.24 4.00
CA PHE A 234 23.06 12.02 4.33
C PHE A 234 21.82 11.80 3.45
N PHE A 235 21.02 12.84 3.18
CA PHE A 235 19.85 12.71 2.30
C PHE A 235 20.24 12.41 0.85
N VAL A 236 21.31 13.02 0.36
CA VAL A 236 21.84 12.78 -1.00
C VAL A 236 22.41 11.36 -1.10
N GLU A 237 23.12 10.87 -0.09
CA GLU A 237 23.58 9.48 -0.02
C GLU A 237 22.41 8.50 -0.02
N MET A 238 21.35 8.77 0.77
CA MET A 238 20.18 7.90 0.82
C MET A 238 19.40 7.89 -0.49
N LEU A 239 19.25 9.05 -1.13
CA LEU A 239 18.67 9.16 -2.45
C LEU A 239 19.53 8.41 -3.48
N SER A 240 20.86 8.56 -3.42
CA SER A 240 21.81 7.84 -4.28
C SER A 240 21.67 6.33 -4.12
N PHE A 241 21.54 5.83 -2.89
CA PHE A 241 21.27 4.43 -2.63
C PHE A 241 19.96 3.98 -3.28
N ILE A 242 18.87 4.72 -3.09
CA ILE A 242 17.56 4.38 -3.68
C ILE A 242 17.65 4.32 -5.21
N LEU A 243 18.36 5.25 -5.84
CA LEU A 243 18.49 5.32 -7.31
C LEU A 243 19.38 4.18 -7.86
N HIS A 244 20.55 3.93 -7.25
CA HIS A 244 21.54 2.97 -7.74
C HIS A 244 21.31 1.53 -7.26
N ARG A 245 20.35 1.29 -6.37
CA ARG A 245 19.99 -0.04 -5.84
C ARG A 245 18.56 -0.45 -6.18
N ASN A 246 17.99 0.20 -7.20
CA ASN A 246 16.65 -0.08 -7.69
C ASN A 246 16.67 -1.25 -8.69
N TYR A 247 16.44 -2.46 -8.18
CA TYR A 247 16.38 -3.67 -8.98
C TYR A 247 14.99 -4.30 -8.97
N PHE A 248 14.68 -5.08 -10.00
CA PHE A 248 13.45 -5.85 -10.11
C PHE A 248 13.72 -7.22 -10.74
N GLN A 249 12.73 -8.12 -10.65
CA GLN A 249 12.80 -9.44 -11.24
C GLN A 249 11.84 -9.55 -12.42
N PHE A 250 12.29 -10.16 -13.51
CA PHE A 250 11.44 -10.55 -14.64
C PHE A 250 11.87 -11.91 -15.18
N ARG A 251 10.93 -12.86 -15.30
CA ARG A 251 11.17 -14.24 -15.77
C ARG A 251 12.38 -14.91 -15.11
N ASP A 252 12.42 -14.89 -13.79
CA ASP A 252 13.49 -15.48 -12.95
C ASP A 252 14.88 -14.84 -13.11
N LYS A 253 14.99 -13.74 -13.88
CA LYS A 253 16.20 -12.91 -13.99
C LYS A 253 16.05 -11.62 -13.22
N TYR A 254 17.16 -11.08 -12.71
CA TYR A 254 17.19 -9.83 -11.97
C TYR A 254 17.78 -8.74 -12.85
N TYR A 255 17.19 -7.54 -12.82
CA TYR A 255 17.64 -6.39 -13.59
C TYR A 255 17.79 -5.19 -12.67
N LEU A 256 18.88 -4.44 -12.85
CA LEU A 256 19.14 -3.19 -12.15
C LEU A 256 18.82 -2.02 -13.09
N GLN A 257 18.02 -1.06 -12.61
CA GLN A 257 17.82 0.21 -13.31
C GLN A 257 19.02 1.12 -13.03
N VAL A 258 19.77 1.50 -14.07
CA VAL A 258 20.98 2.34 -13.95
C VAL A 258 20.75 3.79 -14.35
N ARG A 259 19.52 4.12 -14.79
CA ARG A 259 19.15 5.47 -15.23
C ARG A 259 17.70 5.80 -14.87
N GLY A 260 17.45 7.06 -14.52
CA GLY A 260 16.14 7.52 -14.07
C GLY A 260 15.73 6.96 -12.71
N THR A 261 14.48 7.18 -12.33
CA THR A 261 13.88 6.63 -11.12
C THR A 261 12.71 5.72 -11.48
N ALA A 262 12.48 4.66 -10.70
CA ALA A 262 11.28 3.86 -10.87
C ALA A 262 10.04 4.70 -10.58
N MET A 263 9.07 4.63 -11.51
CA MET A 263 7.73 5.17 -11.27
C MET A 263 7.09 4.43 -10.08
N GLY A 264 6.47 5.18 -9.17
CA GLY A 264 5.87 4.64 -7.95
C GLY A 264 6.81 4.58 -6.74
N SER A 265 8.10 4.91 -6.89
CA SER A 265 8.96 5.18 -5.73
C SER A 265 8.46 6.42 -4.98
N LYS A 266 8.47 6.38 -3.64
CA LYS A 266 7.97 7.48 -2.79
C LYS A 266 8.74 8.78 -3.00
N VAL A 267 10.01 8.70 -3.37
CA VAL A 267 10.89 9.85 -3.59
C VAL A 267 10.88 10.34 -5.05
N ALA A 268 10.31 9.57 -5.99
CA ALA A 268 10.40 9.88 -7.42
C ALA A 268 9.83 11.25 -7.78
N LEU A 269 8.67 11.61 -7.21
CA LEU A 269 8.01 12.89 -7.46
C LEU A 269 8.87 14.07 -6.99
N SER A 270 9.35 13.97 -5.75
CA SER A 270 10.26 14.93 -5.12
C SER A 270 11.53 15.12 -5.94
N TYR A 271 12.18 14.02 -6.30
CA TYR A 271 13.39 13.98 -7.12
C TYR A 271 13.20 14.62 -8.50
N ALA A 272 12.13 14.27 -9.21
CA ALA A 272 11.83 14.82 -10.53
C ALA A 272 11.56 16.33 -10.48
N ASN A 273 10.82 16.81 -9.48
CA ASN A 273 10.59 18.24 -9.30
C ASN A 273 11.88 19.00 -8.94
N SER A 274 12.75 18.39 -8.14
CA SER A 274 14.06 18.97 -7.83
C SER A 274 14.90 19.15 -9.09
N PHE A 275 15.01 18.09 -9.90
CA PHE A 275 15.74 18.14 -11.15
C PHE A 275 15.16 19.18 -12.12
N MET A 276 13.84 19.20 -12.31
CA MET A 276 13.21 20.14 -13.24
C MET A 276 13.35 21.59 -12.77
N SER A 277 13.28 21.87 -11.47
CA SER A 277 13.52 23.21 -10.96
C SER A 277 14.94 23.69 -11.22
N TRP A 278 15.93 22.82 -11.05
CA TRP A 278 17.32 23.13 -11.41
C TRP A 278 17.46 23.37 -12.91
N PHE A 279 16.89 22.51 -13.75
CA PHE A 279 16.91 22.66 -15.20
C PHE A 279 16.27 24.00 -15.64
N GLU A 280 15.15 24.37 -15.03
CA GLU A 280 14.46 25.64 -15.31
C GLU A 280 15.33 26.84 -14.95
N ASP A 281 15.98 26.82 -13.79
CA ASP A 281 16.87 27.89 -13.33
C ASP A 281 18.12 28.06 -14.20
N GLU A 282 18.70 26.97 -14.70
CA GLU A 282 19.93 27.00 -15.49
C GLU A 282 19.67 27.28 -16.98
N HIS A 283 18.56 26.80 -17.53
CA HIS A 283 18.36 26.74 -18.99
C HIS A 283 17.10 27.41 -19.51
N VAL A 284 16.05 27.54 -18.69
CA VAL A 284 14.77 28.13 -19.12
C VAL A 284 14.73 29.62 -18.78
N PHE A 285 14.85 29.98 -17.51
CA PHE A 285 14.69 31.36 -17.06
C PHE A 285 15.78 32.32 -17.56
N PRO A 286 17.05 31.91 -17.75
CA PRO A 286 18.07 32.77 -18.33
C PRO A 286 17.99 32.92 -19.86
N ASN A 287 17.14 32.14 -20.53
CA ASN A 287 17.07 32.15 -21.99
C ASN A 287 16.50 33.47 -22.52
N VAL A 288 17.16 34.07 -23.52
CA VAL A 288 16.78 35.38 -24.07
C VAL A 288 15.36 35.37 -24.65
N LEU A 289 14.98 34.32 -25.40
CA LEU A 289 13.63 34.19 -25.95
C LEU A 289 12.58 34.08 -24.84
N PHE A 290 12.90 33.35 -23.76
CA PHE A 290 12.04 33.27 -22.59
C PHE A 290 11.81 34.65 -21.98
N THR A 291 12.89 35.40 -21.70
CA THR A 291 12.79 36.73 -21.09
C THR A 291 12.07 37.76 -21.97
N GLY A 292 12.17 37.64 -23.30
CA GLY A 292 11.54 38.56 -24.24
C GLY A 292 10.05 38.30 -24.50
N HIS A 293 9.61 37.04 -24.42
CA HIS A 293 8.28 36.65 -24.92
C HIS A 293 7.40 35.90 -23.91
N CYS A 294 7.98 35.23 -22.90
CA CYS A 294 7.20 34.43 -21.96
C CYS A 294 6.53 35.31 -20.89
N CYS A 295 5.20 35.23 -20.82
CA CYS A 295 4.41 35.98 -19.83
C CYS A 295 4.06 35.17 -18.59
N ALA A 296 3.87 33.86 -18.77
CA ALA A 296 3.59 32.93 -17.69
C ALA A 296 4.24 31.58 -18.02
N TRP A 297 4.84 30.94 -17.02
CA TRP A 297 5.44 29.61 -17.12
C TRP A 297 5.12 28.83 -15.84
N TRP A 298 4.24 27.85 -15.95
CA TRP A 298 3.68 27.11 -14.83
C TRP A 298 3.78 25.61 -15.05
N ARG A 299 4.45 24.90 -14.16
CA ARG A 299 4.76 23.48 -14.30
C ARG A 299 4.06 22.64 -13.24
N TYR A 300 3.36 21.61 -13.70
CA TYR A 300 2.88 20.50 -12.90
C TYR A 300 3.66 19.24 -13.27
N ILE A 301 4.68 18.91 -12.48
CA ILE A 301 5.55 17.75 -12.71
C ILE A 301 6.23 17.82 -14.09
N ASN A 302 5.72 17.06 -15.07
CA ASN A 302 6.18 16.95 -16.47
C ASN A 302 5.42 17.88 -17.43
N ASP A 303 4.22 18.33 -17.06
CA ASP A 303 3.40 19.20 -17.89
C ASP A 303 3.69 20.67 -17.56
N VAL A 304 3.86 21.50 -18.58
CA VAL A 304 4.02 22.95 -18.46
C VAL A 304 2.91 23.65 -19.23
N PHE A 305 2.34 24.68 -18.62
CA PHE A 305 1.50 25.68 -19.27
C PHE A 305 2.30 26.97 -19.41
N LEU A 306 2.23 27.60 -20.58
CA LEU A 306 2.84 28.89 -20.80
C LEU A 306 2.00 29.82 -21.67
N LEU A 307 2.19 31.12 -21.45
CA LEU A 307 1.65 32.20 -22.27
C LEU A 307 2.79 32.90 -23.00
N TRP A 308 2.70 32.97 -24.32
CA TRP A 308 3.78 33.47 -25.17
C TRP A 308 3.33 34.65 -26.03
N ARG A 309 4.01 35.80 -25.93
CA ARG A 309 3.70 37.02 -26.72
C ARG A 309 4.36 37.06 -28.10
N GLY A 310 5.38 36.23 -28.34
CA GLY A 310 6.00 36.11 -29.66
C GLY A 310 5.12 35.37 -30.66
N ASP A 311 5.65 35.16 -31.86
CA ASP A 311 5.05 34.30 -32.88
C ASP A 311 5.32 32.81 -32.62
N LEU A 312 4.77 31.94 -33.48
CA LEU A 312 4.96 30.50 -33.37
C LEU A 312 6.41 30.08 -33.63
N ASP A 313 7.13 30.81 -34.48
CA ASP A 313 8.51 30.49 -34.84
C ASP A 313 9.48 30.78 -33.70
N SER A 314 9.34 31.91 -33.00
CA SER A 314 10.09 32.23 -31.79
C SER A 314 9.80 31.24 -30.66
N LEU A 315 8.56 30.77 -30.55
CA LEU A 315 8.18 29.74 -29.58
C LEU A 315 8.81 28.38 -29.93
N ALA A 316 8.81 27.99 -31.21
CA ALA A 316 9.46 26.78 -31.68
C ALA A 316 10.99 26.84 -31.52
N ALA A 317 11.60 27.98 -31.82
CA ALA A 317 13.03 28.22 -31.59
C ALA A 317 13.39 28.12 -30.11
N PHE A 318 12.53 28.63 -29.22
CA PHE A 318 12.71 28.49 -27.77
C PHE A 318 12.64 27.01 -27.34
N ARG A 319 11.65 26.24 -27.82
CA ARG A 319 11.57 24.79 -27.59
C ARG A 319 12.85 24.08 -28.04
N ASP A 320 13.36 24.42 -29.22
CA ASP A 320 14.56 23.77 -29.78
C ASP A 320 15.82 24.13 -28.99
N ALA A 321 15.92 25.38 -28.51
CA ALA A 321 17.00 25.81 -27.63
C ALA A 321 17.02 25.01 -26.31
N ILE A 322 15.88 24.86 -25.63
CA ILE A 322 15.83 24.08 -24.37
C ILE A 322 16.01 22.58 -24.62
N ASN A 323 15.58 22.06 -25.78
CA ASN A 323 15.87 20.68 -26.19
C ASN A 323 17.36 20.47 -26.48
N GLY A 324 18.07 21.50 -26.93
CA GLY A 324 19.52 21.47 -27.13
C GLY A 324 20.33 21.61 -25.83
N ALA A 325 19.74 22.20 -24.78
CA ALA A 325 20.43 22.49 -23.53
C ALA A 325 20.83 21.24 -22.73
N HIS A 326 20.09 20.14 -22.85
CA HIS A 326 20.41 18.89 -22.17
C HIS A 326 20.18 17.68 -23.07
N LYS A 327 21.17 16.77 -23.11
CA LYS A 327 21.17 15.63 -24.03
C LYS A 327 19.96 14.70 -23.82
N ASP A 328 19.55 14.53 -22.58
CA ASP A 328 18.59 13.51 -22.14
C ASP A 328 17.16 14.02 -21.90
N ILE A 329 16.94 15.34 -21.85
CA ILE A 329 15.64 15.93 -21.53
C ILE A 329 15.08 16.54 -22.80
N LYS A 330 13.85 16.15 -23.16
CA LYS A 330 13.17 16.61 -24.37
C LYS A 330 11.76 17.05 -24.06
N PHE A 331 11.35 18.14 -24.66
CA PHE A 331 10.04 18.76 -24.57
C PHE A 331 9.31 18.58 -25.90
N THR A 332 8.08 18.09 -25.80
CA THR A 332 7.09 18.19 -26.88
C THR A 332 6.22 19.42 -26.63
N MET A 333 5.65 20.00 -27.69
CA MET A 333 4.88 21.24 -27.60
C MET A 333 3.57 21.13 -28.37
N THR A 334 2.49 21.62 -27.76
CA THR A 334 1.24 21.95 -28.44
C THR A 334 0.95 23.42 -28.22
N ALA A 335 0.59 24.16 -29.27
CA ALA A 335 0.30 25.59 -29.18
C ALA A 335 -0.93 25.94 -30.02
N ASP A 336 -1.77 26.83 -29.50
CA ASP A 336 -2.97 27.33 -30.16
C ASP A 336 -3.26 28.77 -29.71
N LEU A 337 -3.93 29.56 -30.55
CA LEU A 337 -4.30 30.94 -30.20
C LEU A 337 -5.58 31.04 -29.37
N GLN A 338 -6.44 30.03 -29.46
CA GLN A 338 -7.78 30.03 -28.89
C GLN A 338 -7.89 29.07 -27.71
N THR A 339 -7.46 27.81 -27.85
CA THR A 339 -7.74 26.78 -26.84
C THR A 339 -6.60 25.77 -26.69
N VAL A 340 -6.19 25.53 -25.43
CA VAL A 340 -5.29 24.43 -25.06
C VAL A 340 -5.82 23.66 -23.86
N THR A 341 -5.29 22.45 -23.66
CA THR A 341 -5.62 21.61 -22.51
C THR A 341 -4.43 21.49 -21.58
N PHE A 342 -4.62 21.79 -20.30
CA PHE A 342 -3.62 21.62 -19.24
C PHE A 342 -4.27 20.99 -18.01
N LEU A 343 -3.64 19.94 -17.47
CA LEU A 343 -4.25 19.09 -16.43
C LEU A 343 -5.62 18.55 -16.87
N ASP A 344 -6.66 18.77 -16.06
CA ASP A 344 -8.05 18.44 -16.36
C ASP A 344 -8.87 19.66 -16.81
N VAL A 345 -8.20 20.70 -17.33
CA VAL A 345 -8.81 21.97 -17.75
C VAL A 345 -8.55 22.23 -19.24
N SER A 346 -9.61 22.53 -19.97
CA SER A 346 -9.54 23.20 -21.27
C SER A 346 -9.60 24.69 -21.01
N VAL A 347 -8.58 25.41 -21.44
CA VAL A 347 -8.46 26.86 -21.29
C VAL A 347 -8.72 27.48 -22.64
N THR A 348 -9.78 28.26 -22.74
CA THR A 348 -10.15 29.00 -23.95
C THR A 348 -9.97 30.48 -23.69
N ARG A 349 -9.29 31.18 -24.59
CA ARG A 349 -9.11 32.61 -24.49
C ARG A 349 -10.39 33.35 -24.87
N THR A 350 -10.70 34.42 -24.13
CA THR A 350 -11.81 35.34 -24.42
C THR A 350 -11.29 36.76 -24.55
N GLN A 351 -12.16 37.71 -24.92
CA GLN A 351 -11.79 39.12 -25.03
C GLN A 351 -11.37 39.74 -23.69
N THR A 352 -11.90 39.22 -22.57
CA THR A 352 -11.72 39.77 -21.22
C THR A 352 -10.90 38.87 -20.30
N GLY A 353 -10.37 37.76 -20.79
CA GLY A 353 -9.58 36.82 -19.99
C GLY A 353 -9.61 35.39 -20.54
N PHE A 354 -9.95 34.43 -19.68
CA PHE A 354 -9.99 33.01 -20.01
C PHE A 354 -11.30 32.37 -19.55
N ASP A 355 -11.91 31.58 -20.41
CA ASP A 355 -12.96 30.63 -20.07
C ASP A 355 -12.31 29.27 -19.79
N THR A 356 -12.81 28.58 -18.77
CA THR A 356 -12.29 27.27 -18.36
C THR A 356 -13.40 26.23 -18.38
N ARG A 357 -13.05 25.02 -18.79
CA ARG A 357 -13.96 23.87 -18.87
C ARG A 357 -13.26 22.60 -18.44
N ILE A 358 -13.97 21.66 -17.82
CA ILE A 358 -13.40 20.32 -17.57
C ILE A 358 -13.04 19.66 -18.90
N TYR A 359 -11.77 19.29 -19.05
CA TYR A 359 -11.31 18.48 -20.15
C TYR A 359 -11.40 16.99 -19.81
N THR A 360 -11.98 16.23 -20.73
CA THR A 360 -12.05 14.77 -20.66
C THR A 360 -11.39 14.21 -21.91
N LYS A 361 -10.40 13.32 -21.75
CA LYS A 361 -9.72 12.72 -22.89
C LYS A 361 -10.72 11.90 -23.72
N PRO A 362 -10.58 11.85 -25.06
CA PRO A 362 -11.45 11.01 -25.90
C PRO A 362 -11.45 9.52 -25.51
N THR A 363 -10.37 9.06 -24.87
CA THR A 363 -10.22 7.70 -24.37
C THR A 363 -10.88 7.45 -23.00
N ASP A 364 -11.48 8.45 -22.37
CA ASP A 364 -12.17 8.27 -21.08
C ASP A 364 -13.43 7.43 -21.25
N ARG A 365 -13.67 6.51 -20.32
CA ARG A 365 -14.78 5.54 -20.38
C ARG A 365 -15.82 5.74 -19.28
N ASN A 366 -16.00 6.98 -18.79
CA ASN A 366 -16.91 7.31 -17.68
C ASN A 366 -16.69 6.38 -16.46
N GLN A 367 -15.56 6.49 -15.79
CA GLN A 367 -15.16 5.56 -14.70
C GLN A 367 -15.88 5.79 -13.37
N LEU A 368 -17.04 6.46 -13.39
CA LEU A 368 -17.86 6.62 -12.20
C LEU A 368 -18.28 5.25 -11.67
N LEU A 369 -18.17 5.10 -10.35
CA LEU A 369 -18.51 3.86 -9.67
C LEU A 369 -20.00 3.57 -9.83
N SER A 370 -20.38 2.34 -10.22
CA SER A 370 -21.80 1.95 -10.26
C SER A 370 -22.45 2.06 -8.88
N TYR A 371 -23.70 2.53 -8.83
CA TYR A 371 -24.48 2.63 -7.61
C TYR A 371 -24.76 1.27 -6.96
N ASP A 372 -24.84 0.20 -7.77
CA ASP A 372 -25.06 -1.18 -7.30
C ASP A 372 -23.77 -1.86 -6.86
N SER A 373 -22.63 -1.19 -6.99
CA SER A 373 -21.35 -1.75 -6.57
C SER A 373 -21.30 -2.01 -5.05
N PHE A 374 -20.51 -3.02 -4.68
CA PHE A 374 -20.32 -3.46 -3.31
C PHE A 374 -19.30 -2.59 -2.55
N HIS A 375 -19.64 -1.31 -2.39
CA HIS A 375 -18.86 -0.32 -1.66
C HIS A 375 -19.68 0.25 -0.50
N PRO A 376 -19.03 0.81 0.54
CA PRO A 376 -19.73 1.52 1.60
C PRO A 376 -20.71 2.55 1.04
N PRO A 377 -21.97 2.62 1.53
CA PRO A 377 -22.96 3.55 1.00
C PRO A 377 -22.53 5.02 1.01
N SER A 378 -21.73 5.41 2.01
CA SER A 378 -21.17 6.77 2.11
C SER A 378 -20.29 7.14 0.92
N VAL A 379 -19.45 6.21 0.45
CA VAL A 379 -18.58 6.40 -0.72
C VAL A 379 -19.43 6.66 -1.94
N LYS A 380 -20.42 5.79 -2.20
CA LYS A 380 -21.32 5.93 -3.35
C LYS A 380 -22.08 7.25 -3.32
N ARG A 381 -22.68 7.61 -2.18
CA ARG A 381 -23.45 8.86 -2.01
C ARG A 381 -22.62 10.14 -2.17
N SER A 382 -21.32 10.09 -1.87
CA SER A 382 -20.42 11.25 -2.00
C SER A 382 -19.99 11.55 -3.44
N ILE A 383 -20.13 10.59 -4.36
CA ILE A 383 -19.66 10.74 -5.74
C ILE A 383 -20.40 11.87 -6.47
N PRO A 384 -21.74 11.92 -6.51
CA PRO A 384 -22.46 13.03 -7.14
C PRO A 384 -22.02 14.39 -6.60
N THR A 385 -21.93 14.52 -5.27
CA THR A 385 -21.44 15.73 -4.61
C THR A 385 -20.06 16.13 -5.14
N SER A 386 -19.11 15.20 -5.14
CA SER A 386 -17.73 15.47 -5.58
C SER A 386 -17.66 15.88 -7.06
N GLN A 387 -18.47 15.27 -7.93
CA GLN A 387 -18.45 15.55 -9.36
C GLN A 387 -19.11 16.89 -9.68
N PHE A 388 -20.26 17.20 -9.08
CA PHE A 388 -20.91 18.51 -9.25
C PHE A 388 -20.03 19.64 -8.70
N THR A 389 -19.43 19.47 -7.53
CA THR A 389 -18.46 20.44 -7.00
C THR A 389 -17.29 20.63 -7.95
N ARG A 390 -16.77 19.55 -8.56
CA ARG A 390 -15.69 19.64 -9.55
C ARG A 390 -16.10 20.42 -10.80
N VAL A 391 -17.27 20.14 -11.38
CA VAL A 391 -17.82 20.87 -12.55
C VAL A 391 -17.97 22.35 -12.24
N SER A 392 -18.63 22.67 -11.13
CA SER A 392 -18.92 24.04 -10.71
C SER A 392 -17.67 24.86 -10.35
N ARG A 393 -16.57 24.18 -10.04
CA ARG A 393 -15.29 24.78 -9.68
C ARG A 393 -14.38 25.03 -10.88
N ILE A 394 -14.36 24.12 -11.85
CA ILE A 394 -13.46 24.18 -13.01
C ILE A 394 -14.13 24.87 -14.21
N THR A 395 -15.46 24.94 -14.27
CA THR A 395 -16.17 25.46 -15.45
C THR A 395 -16.86 26.78 -15.15
N ASN A 396 -16.62 27.82 -15.96
CA ASN A 396 -17.29 29.12 -15.79
C ASN A 396 -18.78 29.03 -16.19
N ASN A 397 -19.13 28.29 -17.24
CA ASN A 397 -20.50 27.98 -17.63
C ASN A 397 -20.83 26.48 -17.48
N PRO A 398 -21.26 26.02 -16.30
CA PRO A 398 -21.39 24.61 -15.99
C PRO A 398 -22.64 23.94 -16.58
N ILE A 399 -23.62 24.68 -17.13
CA ILE A 399 -24.98 24.18 -17.40
C ILE A 399 -24.97 22.93 -18.30
N ALA A 400 -24.30 23.00 -19.45
CA ALA A 400 -24.23 21.88 -20.40
C ALA A 400 -23.47 20.67 -19.83
N LEU A 401 -22.40 20.92 -19.07
CA LEU A 401 -21.62 19.86 -18.44
C LEU A 401 -22.33 19.21 -17.25
N GLU A 402 -23.14 19.96 -16.51
CA GLU A 402 -23.99 19.41 -15.45
C GLU A 402 -25.03 18.45 -16.04
N GLN A 403 -25.64 18.79 -17.18
CA GLN A 403 -26.60 17.91 -17.86
C GLN A 403 -25.92 16.61 -18.34
N ASP A 404 -24.74 16.71 -18.95
CA ASP A 404 -23.94 15.53 -19.32
C ASP A 404 -23.59 14.66 -18.09
N LEU A 405 -23.18 15.28 -16.98
CA LEU A 405 -22.89 14.57 -15.74
C LEU A 405 -24.13 13.86 -15.14
N VAL A 406 -25.31 14.49 -15.22
CA VAL A 406 -26.57 13.85 -14.82
C VAL A 406 -26.83 12.59 -15.65
N GLY A 407 -26.62 12.66 -16.97
CA GLY A 407 -26.69 11.49 -17.86
C GLY A 407 -25.73 10.38 -17.41
N LYS A 408 -24.44 10.72 -17.26
CA LYS A 408 -23.39 9.79 -16.82
C LYS A 408 -23.67 9.12 -15.47
N LEU A 409 -24.26 9.85 -14.52
CA LEU A 409 -24.65 9.30 -13.22
C LEU A 409 -25.87 8.38 -13.34
N ARG A 410 -26.86 8.74 -14.16
CA ARG A 410 -28.03 7.91 -14.42
C ARG A 410 -27.64 6.59 -15.08
N ASP A 411 -26.74 6.62 -16.05
CA ASP A 411 -26.18 5.43 -16.71
C ASP A 411 -25.45 4.48 -15.74
N ARG A 412 -24.99 5.02 -14.59
CA ARG A 412 -24.34 4.25 -13.51
C ARG A 412 -25.31 3.81 -12.41
N GLY A 413 -26.63 4.02 -12.60
CA GLY A 413 -27.68 3.57 -11.69
C GLY A 413 -27.94 4.48 -10.49
N TYR A 414 -27.45 5.72 -10.51
CA TYR A 414 -27.68 6.63 -9.38
C TYR A 414 -29.14 7.10 -9.31
N PRO A 415 -29.79 7.08 -8.13
CA PRO A 415 -31.17 7.54 -7.98
C PRO A 415 -31.35 9.01 -8.35
N SER A 416 -32.38 9.33 -9.13
CA SER A 416 -32.67 10.70 -9.59
C SER A 416 -32.79 11.71 -8.45
N GLU A 417 -33.46 11.36 -7.35
CA GLU A 417 -33.59 12.21 -6.16
C GLU A 417 -32.23 12.56 -5.55
N LEU A 418 -31.32 11.58 -5.49
CA LEU A 418 -29.97 11.79 -4.98
C LEU A 418 -29.18 12.74 -5.90
N ILE A 419 -29.30 12.57 -7.21
CA ILE A 419 -28.63 13.45 -8.19
C ILE A 419 -29.14 14.89 -8.05
N GLN A 420 -30.47 15.08 -8.07
CA GLN A 420 -31.11 16.39 -7.99
C GLN A 420 -30.74 17.11 -6.68
N LYS A 421 -30.86 16.43 -5.54
CA LYS A 421 -30.50 16.98 -4.24
C LYS A 421 -29.05 17.48 -4.20
N ASN A 422 -28.12 16.70 -4.73
CA ASN A 422 -26.70 17.06 -4.73
C ASN A 422 -26.41 18.22 -5.70
N GLN A 423 -27.04 18.22 -6.88
CA GLN A 423 -26.92 19.31 -7.84
C GLN A 423 -27.40 20.64 -7.24
N GLN A 424 -28.58 20.63 -6.61
CA GLN A 424 -29.15 21.81 -5.94
C GLN A 424 -28.24 22.29 -4.79
N SER A 425 -27.76 21.37 -3.94
CA SER A 425 -26.89 21.71 -2.81
C SER A 425 -25.56 22.36 -3.23
N VAL A 426 -25.04 22.03 -4.42
CA VAL A 426 -23.83 22.65 -4.97
C VAL A 426 -24.13 24.03 -5.57
N ARG A 427 -25.27 24.20 -6.25
CA ARG A 427 -25.72 25.49 -6.81
C ARG A 427 -26.02 26.53 -5.73
N GLU A 428 -26.64 26.11 -4.63
CA GLU A 428 -26.97 26.97 -3.49
C GLU A 428 -25.74 27.36 -2.65
N GLY A 429 -24.55 26.85 -2.97
CA GLY A 429 -23.32 27.18 -2.24
C GLY A 429 -23.26 26.56 -0.83
N THR A 430 -24.26 25.79 -0.40
CA THR A 430 -24.33 25.10 0.90
C THR A 430 -23.17 24.12 1.11
N LEU A 431 -22.50 23.70 0.03
CA LEU A 431 -21.33 22.84 0.02
C LEU A 431 -20.02 23.57 -0.38
N ARG A 432 -20.09 24.86 -0.76
CA ARG A 432 -18.96 25.75 -1.12
C ARG A 432 -18.37 26.47 0.11
N GLY A 433 -18.46 25.87 1.29
CA GLY A 433 -17.67 26.37 2.42
C GLY A 433 -16.18 26.25 2.10
N PRO A 434 -15.31 27.16 2.60
CA PRO A 434 -13.87 26.92 2.59
C PRO A 434 -13.66 25.51 3.12
N SER A 435 -12.75 24.76 2.48
CA SER A 435 -12.31 23.43 2.91
C SER A 435 -12.46 23.36 4.40
N ARG A 436 -13.48 22.63 4.91
CA ARG A 436 -13.66 22.46 6.35
C ARG A 436 -12.25 22.26 6.85
N GLU A 437 -11.77 23.19 7.68
CA GLU A 437 -10.60 22.88 8.49
C GLU A 437 -10.87 21.46 8.96
N ARG A 438 -9.86 20.59 8.95
CA ARG A 438 -10.01 19.30 9.63
C ARG A 438 -10.14 19.63 11.13
N GLY A 439 -11.24 20.29 11.52
CA GLY A 439 -11.67 20.54 12.85
C GLY A 439 -11.64 19.18 13.46
N ALA A 440 -10.74 19.06 14.42
CA ALA A 440 -10.25 17.84 15.02
C ALA A 440 -11.31 16.75 14.85
N MET A 441 -11.13 15.90 13.82
CA MET A 441 -12.05 14.80 13.59
C MET A 441 -12.04 14.04 14.90
N GLY A 442 -13.14 14.10 15.66
CA GLY A 442 -13.14 13.84 17.09
C GLY A 442 -12.34 12.60 17.39
N ASN A 443 -11.45 12.68 18.40
CA ASN A 443 -10.51 11.62 18.76
C ASN A 443 -11.33 10.32 18.93
N ARG A 444 -11.39 9.47 17.91
CA ARG A 444 -12.22 8.27 17.84
C ARG A 444 -11.34 7.13 17.44
N LEU A 445 -11.50 5.99 18.11
CA LEU A 445 -10.76 4.81 17.72
C LEU A 445 -11.28 4.25 16.40
N ALA A 446 -10.37 4.04 15.46
CA ALA A 446 -10.70 3.46 14.18
C ALA A 446 -10.70 1.92 14.26
N TYR A 447 -11.83 1.30 13.98
CA TYR A 447 -11.88 -0.12 13.65
C TYR A 447 -11.64 -0.29 12.16
N VAL A 448 -10.47 -0.84 11.79
CA VAL A 448 -10.06 -1.01 10.40
C VAL A 448 -10.33 -2.45 9.95
N SER A 449 -11.22 -2.62 8.99
CA SER A 449 -11.56 -3.95 8.42
C SER A 449 -11.79 -3.88 6.91
N GLN A 450 -12.02 -5.00 6.24
CA GLN A 450 -12.52 -5.00 4.86
C GLN A 450 -14.05 -4.89 4.85
N TYR A 451 -14.61 -4.01 4.01
CA TYR A 451 -16.06 -3.88 3.87
C TYR A 451 -16.68 -5.18 3.34
N ASN A 452 -17.74 -5.63 4.02
CA ASN A 452 -18.49 -6.86 3.70
C ASN A 452 -19.95 -6.74 4.19
N SER A 453 -20.78 -7.75 3.89
CA SER A 453 -22.21 -7.76 4.21
C SER A 453 -22.47 -7.73 5.72
N ALA A 454 -21.53 -8.25 6.51
CA ALA A 454 -21.58 -8.22 7.97
C ALA A 454 -21.14 -6.87 8.57
N SER A 455 -20.51 -5.97 7.81
CA SER A 455 -19.92 -4.73 8.32
C SER A 455 -20.91 -3.83 9.09
N PRO A 456 -22.17 -3.63 8.64
CA PRO A 456 -23.18 -2.91 9.41
C PRO A 456 -23.49 -3.56 10.76
N LYS A 457 -23.54 -4.91 10.81
CA LYS A 457 -23.78 -5.66 12.03
C LYS A 457 -22.61 -5.55 13.00
N PHE A 458 -21.38 -5.65 12.48
CA PHE A 458 -20.16 -5.42 13.28
C PHE A 458 -20.14 -4.03 13.91
N LYS A 459 -20.49 -2.98 13.13
CA LYS A 459 -20.64 -1.63 13.68
C LYS A 459 -21.65 -1.61 14.83
N SER A 460 -22.83 -2.19 14.63
CA SER A 460 -23.88 -2.25 15.65
C SER A 460 -23.42 -2.98 16.92
N ILE A 461 -22.69 -4.10 16.81
CA ILE A 461 -22.17 -4.85 17.97
C ILE A 461 -21.09 -4.03 18.71
N LEU A 462 -20.17 -3.40 17.98
CA LEU A 462 -19.11 -2.59 18.57
C LEU A 462 -19.68 -1.37 19.32
N ASP A 463 -20.71 -0.73 18.75
CA ASP A 463 -21.40 0.42 19.36
C ASP A 463 -22.27 -0.01 20.57
N LYS A 464 -22.93 -1.17 20.50
CA LYS A 464 -23.87 -1.67 21.54
C LYS A 464 -23.26 -1.66 22.95
N HIS A 465 -22.02 -2.15 23.07
CA HIS A 465 -21.34 -2.27 24.37
C HIS A 465 -20.41 -1.10 24.67
N TRP A 466 -20.31 -0.10 23.79
CA TRP A 466 -19.34 0.99 23.92
C TRP A 466 -19.56 1.86 25.17
N HIS A 467 -20.79 1.92 25.67
CA HIS A 467 -21.13 2.61 26.91
C HIS A 467 -20.29 2.14 28.11
N LEU A 468 -19.90 0.86 28.16
CA LEU A 468 -19.05 0.29 29.21
C LEU A 468 -17.69 0.99 29.29
N LEU A 469 -17.12 1.35 28.14
CA LEU A 469 -15.83 2.05 28.07
C LEU A 469 -16.00 3.54 28.38
N ARG A 470 -17.07 4.15 27.87
CA ARG A 470 -17.38 5.58 28.10
C ARG A 470 -17.63 5.89 29.56
N GLU A 471 -18.40 5.04 30.25
CA GLU A 471 -18.76 5.21 31.66
C GLU A 471 -17.58 4.91 32.59
N ALA A 472 -16.79 3.87 32.29
CA ALA A 472 -15.66 3.50 33.13
C ALA A 472 -14.45 4.44 32.98
N TYR A 473 -14.31 5.12 31.83
CA TYR A 473 -13.14 5.94 31.53
C TYR A 473 -13.53 7.31 30.90
N PRO A 474 -14.20 8.20 31.65
CA PRO A 474 -14.63 9.51 31.15
C PRO A 474 -13.45 10.44 30.79
N SER A 475 -12.28 10.23 31.38
CA SER A 475 -11.06 11.01 31.11
C SER A 475 -10.40 10.67 29.75
N ILE A 476 -10.74 9.53 29.14
CA ILE A 476 -10.18 9.12 27.85
C ILE A 476 -11.06 9.67 26.73
N LEU A 477 -10.58 10.73 26.06
CA LEU A 477 -11.28 11.40 24.96
C LEU A 477 -11.68 10.42 23.84
N GLU A 478 -10.80 9.45 23.53
CA GLU A 478 -11.04 8.44 22.51
C GLU A 478 -12.21 7.49 22.77
N PHE A 479 -12.66 7.38 24.03
CA PHE A 479 -13.77 6.50 24.41
C PHE A 479 -15.11 7.23 24.47
N GLN A 480 -15.12 8.57 24.34
CA GLN A 480 -16.35 9.37 24.47
C GLN A 480 -17.34 9.14 23.33
N GLN A 481 -16.83 8.77 22.16
CA GLN A 481 -17.64 8.45 20.99
C GLN A 481 -17.36 7.02 20.52
N GLY A 482 -18.40 6.35 20.01
CA GLY A 482 -18.29 5.00 19.45
C GLY A 482 -17.22 4.91 18.35
N PRO A 483 -16.67 3.72 18.08
CA PRO A 483 -15.56 3.57 17.17
C PRO A 483 -15.92 4.01 15.75
N MET A 484 -14.94 4.58 15.05
CA MET A 484 -15.07 4.92 13.64
C MET A 484 -14.81 3.67 12.79
N MET A 485 -15.78 3.30 11.96
CA MET A 485 -15.58 2.23 10.99
C MET A 485 -14.74 2.74 9.83
N SER A 486 -13.57 2.15 9.63
CA SER A 486 -12.70 2.43 8.51
C SER A 486 -12.50 1.17 7.67
N TYR A 487 -12.59 1.31 6.36
CA TYR A 487 -12.58 0.17 5.45
C TYR A 487 -11.34 0.17 4.56
N ARG A 488 -10.58 -0.92 4.59
CA ARG A 488 -9.54 -1.20 3.60
C ARG A 488 -10.18 -1.56 2.27
N ARG A 489 -9.50 -1.21 1.17
CA ARG A 489 -9.91 -1.59 -0.18
C ARG A 489 -10.01 -3.11 -0.29
N GLY A 490 -11.17 -3.60 -0.73
CA GLY A 490 -11.38 -5.02 -1.01
C GLY A 490 -10.75 -5.46 -2.33
N ALA A 491 -10.62 -6.78 -2.50
CA ALA A 491 -10.12 -7.37 -3.75
C ALA A 491 -11.15 -7.22 -4.88
N THR A 492 -10.87 -6.28 -5.79
CA THR A 492 -11.58 -6.11 -7.08
C THR A 492 -11.29 -7.25 -8.05
N ILE A 493 -12.12 -7.42 -9.09
CA ILE A 493 -11.86 -8.35 -10.20
C ILE A 493 -10.47 -8.10 -10.80
N GLY A 494 -10.15 -6.84 -11.09
CA GLY A 494 -8.84 -6.43 -11.61
C GLY A 494 -7.69 -6.90 -10.71
N SER A 495 -7.78 -6.70 -9.40
CA SER A 495 -6.72 -7.18 -8.47
C SER A 495 -6.62 -8.70 -8.34
N ARG A 496 -7.66 -9.46 -8.73
CA ARG A 496 -7.62 -10.94 -8.74
C ARG A 496 -6.99 -11.48 -10.03
N LEU A 497 -7.22 -10.79 -11.16
CA LEU A 497 -6.72 -11.19 -12.48
C LEU A 497 -5.31 -10.67 -12.75
N VAL A 498 -4.99 -9.46 -12.30
CA VAL A 498 -3.69 -8.85 -12.50
C VAL A 498 -2.64 -9.54 -11.63
N ASN A 499 -1.64 -10.11 -12.28
CA ASN A 499 -0.45 -10.65 -11.63
C ASN A 499 0.73 -9.76 -12.02
N ALA A 500 1.56 -9.34 -11.06
CA ALA A 500 2.71 -8.52 -11.44
C ALA A 500 3.82 -9.32 -12.16
N ASP A 501 3.89 -10.64 -11.96
CA ASP A 501 4.76 -11.54 -12.74
C ASP A 501 3.94 -12.37 -13.73
N ILE A 502 4.56 -12.72 -14.85
CA ILE A 502 3.99 -13.70 -15.78
C ILE A 502 4.04 -15.07 -15.09
N ARG A 503 2.94 -15.82 -15.11
CA ARG A 503 2.90 -17.15 -14.51
C ARG A 503 3.79 -18.09 -15.33
N THR A 504 4.89 -18.53 -14.74
CA THR A 504 5.68 -19.64 -15.30
C THR A 504 4.84 -20.92 -15.22
N PRO A 505 4.73 -21.72 -16.30
CA PRO A 505 4.11 -23.03 -16.22
C PRO A 505 4.78 -23.85 -15.11
N PRO A 506 4.02 -24.63 -14.32
CA PRO A 506 4.63 -25.52 -13.34
C PRO A 506 5.67 -26.41 -14.03
N LYS A 507 6.87 -26.52 -13.46
CA LYS A 507 7.91 -27.43 -13.95
C LYS A 507 7.31 -28.82 -14.11
N LYS A 508 7.44 -29.45 -15.28
CA LYS A 508 7.00 -30.84 -15.52
C LYS A 508 7.55 -31.71 -14.38
N ALA A 509 6.65 -32.33 -13.63
CA ALA A 509 7.05 -33.24 -12.56
C ALA A 509 7.79 -34.44 -13.17
N MET A 510 8.92 -34.84 -12.59
CA MET A 510 9.65 -36.05 -12.99
C MET A 510 8.90 -37.36 -12.67
N PHE A 511 7.68 -37.28 -12.12
CA PHE A 511 6.86 -38.43 -11.72
C PHE A 511 5.59 -38.48 -12.57
N TRP A 512 5.29 -39.67 -13.10
CA TRP A 512 4.11 -39.93 -13.94
C TRP A 512 2.85 -39.98 -13.05
N GLY A 513 2.33 -38.80 -12.72
CA GLY A 513 1.06 -38.62 -12.01
C GLY A 513 1.05 -37.36 -11.13
N PRO A 514 -0.11 -36.69 -10.97
CA PRO A 514 -0.22 -35.54 -10.07
C PRO A 514 0.00 -35.99 -8.62
N ARG A 515 0.90 -35.31 -7.90
CA ARG A 515 1.08 -35.54 -6.47
C ARG A 515 -0.22 -35.14 -5.75
N LYS A 516 -0.80 -36.06 -4.99
CA LYS A 516 -1.95 -35.77 -4.13
C LYS A 516 -1.53 -34.83 -3.00
N GLU A 517 -2.41 -33.89 -2.64
CA GLU A 517 -2.16 -32.99 -1.51
C GLU A 517 -2.28 -33.73 -0.18
N GLY A 518 -1.42 -33.39 0.77
CA GLY A 518 -1.39 -34.05 2.08
C GLY A 518 0.00 -34.20 2.69
N MET A 519 0.04 -34.88 3.83
CA MET A 519 1.27 -35.33 4.49
C MET A 519 1.52 -36.81 4.20
N TYR A 520 2.75 -37.14 3.76
CA TYR A 520 3.16 -38.49 3.41
C TYR A 520 4.52 -38.86 4.03
N ARG A 521 4.79 -40.16 4.18
CA ARG A 521 6.10 -40.64 4.63
C ARG A 521 7.13 -40.47 3.51
N CYS A 522 8.32 -39.95 3.81
CA CYS A 522 9.41 -39.90 2.82
C CYS A 522 10.08 -41.26 2.58
N ARG A 523 9.79 -42.26 3.42
CA ARG A 523 10.29 -43.66 3.36
C ARG A 523 11.81 -43.84 3.48
N GLY A 524 12.56 -42.77 3.72
CA GLY A 524 14.01 -42.78 3.86
C GLY A 524 14.53 -42.19 5.18
N CYS A 525 13.70 -42.07 6.22
CA CYS A 525 14.14 -41.53 7.51
C CYS A 525 13.55 -42.26 8.72
N ALA A 526 14.29 -42.28 9.83
CA ALA A 526 13.87 -42.92 11.08
C ALA A 526 12.56 -42.34 11.66
N GLN A 527 12.29 -41.05 11.40
CA GLN A 527 11.11 -40.37 11.93
C GLN A 527 9.81 -40.68 11.15
N CYS A 528 9.88 -41.37 10.01
CA CYS A 528 8.70 -41.71 9.21
C CYS A 528 7.61 -42.48 9.99
N ARG A 529 8.00 -43.25 11.01
CA ARG A 529 7.07 -44.05 11.83
C ARG A 529 6.16 -43.22 12.74
N TYR A 530 6.52 -41.95 12.99
CA TYR A 530 5.76 -41.03 13.82
C TYR A 530 4.89 -40.07 13.01
N VAL A 531 4.86 -40.20 11.68
CA VAL A 531 4.10 -39.32 10.80
C VAL A 531 2.61 -39.69 10.80
N LEU A 532 1.74 -38.70 11.02
CA LEU A 532 0.32 -38.78 10.67
C LEU A 532 0.19 -38.53 9.17
N VAL A 533 -0.33 -39.53 8.45
CA VAL A 533 -0.48 -39.52 6.99
C VAL A 533 -1.92 -39.21 6.66
N GLY A 534 -2.13 -38.27 5.75
CA GLY A 534 -3.49 -37.92 5.30
C GLY A 534 -3.55 -36.63 4.50
N PRO A 535 -4.64 -36.42 3.74
CA PRO A 535 -4.92 -35.16 3.07
C PRO A 535 -5.49 -34.09 4.03
N GLU A 536 -6.00 -34.51 5.20
CA GLU A 536 -6.69 -33.65 6.16
C GLU A 536 -6.30 -33.98 7.61
N PHE A 537 -6.69 -33.09 8.53
CA PHE A 537 -6.59 -33.30 9.98
C PHE A 537 -7.77 -32.64 10.72
N ASP A 538 -8.07 -33.14 11.91
CA ASP A 538 -9.18 -32.69 12.74
C ASP A 538 -8.79 -31.55 13.69
N HIS A 539 -9.76 -30.68 14.00
CA HIS A 539 -9.59 -29.67 15.04
C HIS A 539 -9.59 -30.32 16.44
N PRO A 540 -8.65 -29.97 17.35
CA PRO A 540 -8.51 -30.67 18.64
C PRO A 540 -9.75 -30.65 19.55
N HIS A 541 -10.54 -29.57 19.48
CA HIS A 541 -11.68 -29.33 20.38
C HIS A 541 -13.04 -29.15 19.69
N ARG A 542 -13.11 -29.29 18.36
CA ARG A 542 -14.30 -28.97 17.57
C ARG A 542 -14.49 -30.03 16.50
N ASP A 543 -15.74 -30.30 16.14
CA ASP A 543 -16.05 -31.16 15.00
C ASP A 543 -15.84 -30.39 13.68
N GLN A 544 -14.58 -30.13 13.34
CA GLN A 544 -14.17 -29.37 12.17
C GLN A 544 -12.90 -29.96 11.57
N LYS A 545 -12.89 -30.16 10.25
CA LYS A 545 -11.74 -30.70 9.50
C LYS A 545 -11.00 -29.64 8.67
N TYR A 546 -9.70 -29.82 8.49
CA TYR A 546 -8.84 -28.97 7.69
C TYR A 546 -8.08 -29.74 6.61
N GLN A 547 -8.18 -29.28 5.36
CA GLN A 547 -7.40 -29.82 4.24
C GLN A 547 -5.96 -29.29 4.22
N ILE A 548 -5.00 -30.17 4.03
CA ILE A 548 -3.57 -29.87 3.94
C ILE A 548 -3.24 -29.57 2.49
N ARG A 549 -2.73 -28.36 2.23
CA ARG A 549 -2.38 -27.93 0.87
C ARG A 549 -0.96 -28.36 0.49
N GLY A 550 -0.81 -28.75 -0.77
CA GLY A 550 0.47 -29.20 -1.34
C GLY A 550 0.91 -30.59 -0.86
N TYR A 551 2.00 -31.09 -1.46
CA TYR A 551 2.59 -32.38 -1.14
C TYR A 551 3.70 -32.21 -0.10
N ASN A 552 3.50 -32.76 1.09
CA ASN A 552 4.43 -32.64 2.22
C ASN A 552 4.98 -33.99 2.66
N THR A 553 6.24 -34.00 3.08
CA THR A 553 6.90 -35.19 3.63
C THR A 553 7.79 -34.81 4.81
N CYS A 554 8.47 -35.79 5.40
CA CYS A 554 9.46 -35.56 6.45
C CYS A 554 10.60 -34.61 6.04
N ASP A 555 10.87 -34.47 4.74
CA ASP A 555 11.90 -33.58 4.19
C ASP A 555 11.39 -32.16 3.89
N THR A 556 10.10 -31.87 4.10
CA THR A 556 9.56 -30.51 3.95
C THR A 556 10.25 -29.56 4.91
N ASN A 557 10.69 -28.41 4.41
CA ASN A 557 11.28 -27.30 5.16
C ASN A 557 10.37 -26.06 5.09
N PHE A 558 10.63 -25.03 5.91
CA PHE A 558 9.77 -23.84 6.01
C PHE A 558 8.29 -24.21 6.21
N ALA A 559 8.03 -24.99 7.26
CA ALA A 559 6.73 -25.57 7.52
C ALA A 559 6.25 -25.27 8.93
N VAL A 560 4.94 -25.08 9.05
CA VAL A 560 4.21 -25.19 10.31
C VAL A 560 3.80 -26.65 10.46
N TYR A 561 4.16 -27.25 11.59
CA TYR A 561 3.85 -28.64 11.93
C TYR A 561 3.04 -28.67 13.22
N MET A 562 2.29 -29.76 13.40
CA MET A 562 1.63 -30.09 14.66
C MET A 562 2.27 -31.33 15.26
N LEU A 563 2.36 -31.36 16.59
CA LEU A 563 2.61 -32.57 17.39
C LEU A 563 1.32 -32.94 18.12
N VAL A 564 0.96 -34.21 18.07
CA VAL A 564 -0.19 -34.76 18.77
C VAL A 564 0.31 -35.67 19.87
N CYS A 565 -0.09 -35.35 21.10
CA CYS A 565 0.16 -36.17 22.29
C CYS A 565 -0.93 -37.23 22.44
N PRO A 566 -0.64 -38.43 22.97
CA PRO A 566 -1.66 -39.44 23.29
C PRO A 566 -2.79 -38.94 24.20
N CYS A 567 -2.55 -37.93 25.05
CA CYS A 567 -3.59 -37.34 25.90
C CYS A 567 -4.56 -36.39 25.15
N GLY A 568 -4.40 -36.24 23.83
CA GLY A 568 -5.25 -35.40 22.98
C GLY A 568 -4.79 -33.93 22.88
N LEU A 569 -3.80 -33.51 23.67
CA LEU A 569 -3.25 -32.16 23.57
C LEU A 569 -2.36 -32.01 22.33
N VAL A 570 -2.45 -30.85 21.70
CA VAL A 570 -1.72 -30.53 20.47
C VAL A 570 -0.75 -29.39 20.71
N TYR A 571 0.44 -29.50 20.11
CA TYR A 571 1.42 -28.43 19.98
C TYR A 571 1.52 -28.02 18.51
N VAL A 572 1.52 -26.73 18.23
CA VAL A 572 1.85 -26.19 16.89
C VAL A 572 3.21 -25.51 16.97
N GLY A 573 4.07 -25.78 16.00
CA GLY A 573 5.36 -25.12 15.90
C GLY A 573 5.78 -24.87 14.46
N GLU A 574 6.85 -24.13 14.30
CA GLU A 574 7.45 -23.76 13.02
C GLU A 574 8.87 -24.29 12.85
N THR A 575 9.31 -24.44 11.60
CA THR A 575 10.69 -24.82 11.30
C THR A 575 11.13 -24.30 9.93
N THR A 576 12.33 -23.74 9.86
CA THR A 576 13.02 -23.44 8.59
C THR A 576 13.82 -24.64 8.09
N GLN A 577 14.15 -25.58 8.97
CA GLN A 577 14.83 -26.84 8.65
C GLN A 577 13.81 -27.92 8.24
N LYS A 578 14.30 -29.12 7.87
CA LYS A 578 13.40 -30.24 7.56
C LYS A 578 12.63 -30.64 8.81
N VAL A 579 11.34 -30.95 8.67
CA VAL A 579 10.48 -31.27 9.81
C VAL A 579 10.98 -32.51 10.59
N LYS A 580 11.61 -33.48 9.92
CA LYS A 580 12.24 -34.64 10.59
C LYS A 580 13.35 -34.25 11.58
N ASP A 581 14.13 -33.22 11.26
CA ASP A 581 15.23 -32.77 12.10
C ASP A 581 14.66 -32.03 13.32
N ARG A 582 13.61 -31.21 13.09
CA ARG A 582 12.87 -30.55 14.16
C ARG A 582 12.20 -31.53 15.12
N PHE A 583 11.60 -32.60 14.60
CA PHE A 583 11.02 -33.66 15.43
C PHE A 583 12.10 -34.39 16.25
N SER A 584 13.27 -34.64 15.66
CA SER A 584 14.40 -35.24 16.37
C SER A 584 14.89 -34.35 17.53
N GLN A 585 14.86 -33.03 17.37
CA GLN A 585 15.17 -32.08 18.45
C GLN A 585 14.17 -32.20 19.62
N HIS A 586 12.86 -32.26 19.34
CA HIS A 586 11.83 -32.47 20.38
C HIS A 586 12.05 -33.80 21.12
N ARG A 587 12.37 -34.87 20.40
CA ARG A 587 12.68 -36.17 21.04
C ARG A 587 13.91 -36.09 21.93
N SER A 588 14.96 -35.43 21.46
CA SER A 588 16.17 -35.20 22.24
C SER A 588 15.87 -34.42 23.51
N THR A 589 15.06 -33.35 23.46
CA THR A 589 14.76 -32.53 24.65
C THR A 589 13.95 -33.28 25.70
N ILE A 590 13.08 -34.20 25.27
CA ILE A 590 12.35 -35.12 26.15
C ILE A 590 13.34 -36.10 26.82
N HIS A 591 14.20 -36.75 26.03
CA HIS A 591 15.18 -37.71 26.56
C HIS A 591 16.19 -37.08 27.53
N THR A 592 16.60 -35.83 27.29
CA THR A 592 17.50 -35.10 28.20
C THR A 592 16.80 -34.54 29.44
N GLY A 593 15.49 -34.73 29.60
CA GLY A 593 14.76 -34.26 30.77
C GLY A 593 14.56 -32.74 30.85
N ASN A 594 14.59 -32.02 29.72
CA ASN A 594 14.52 -30.57 29.73
C ASN A 594 13.10 -30.08 30.05
N ARG A 595 12.90 -29.37 31.17
CA ARG A 595 11.59 -28.83 31.61
C ARG A 595 11.30 -27.39 31.16
N SER A 596 12.24 -26.73 30.46
CA SER A 596 12.07 -25.34 30.01
C SER A 596 11.09 -25.23 28.85
N LEU A 597 11.06 -26.23 27.96
CA LEU A 597 10.18 -26.27 26.79
C LEU A 597 8.84 -26.93 27.12
N PRO A 598 7.73 -26.45 26.52
CA PRO A 598 6.39 -26.89 26.90
C PRO A 598 6.12 -28.37 26.60
N VAL A 599 6.53 -28.85 25.43
CA VAL A 599 6.28 -30.24 25.01
C VAL A 599 7.02 -31.23 25.91
N SER A 600 8.30 -30.96 26.21
CA SER A 600 9.10 -31.84 27.06
C SER A 600 8.68 -31.77 28.52
N ARG A 601 8.32 -30.59 29.04
CA ARG A 601 7.72 -30.45 30.38
C ARG A 601 6.47 -31.31 30.51
N HIS A 602 5.53 -31.18 29.57
CA HIS A 602 4.29 -31.95 29.57
C HIS A 602 4.56 -33.47 29.53
N CYS A 603 5.46 -33.91 28.64
CA CYS A 603 5.81 -35.33 28.56
C CYS A 603 6.36 -35.87 29.89
N LEU A 604 7.22 -35.10 30.57
CA LEU A 604 7.80 -35.48 31.86
C LEU A 604 6.78 -35.46 33.01
N GLU A 605 5.86 -34.50 33.03
CA GLU A 605 4.84 -34.35 34.07
C GLU A 605 3.76 -35.45 33.99
N TYR A 606 3.38 -35.84 32.77
CA TYR A 606 2.30 -36.80 32.51
C TYR A 606 2.82 -38.20 32.13
N GLY A 607 4.13 -38.43 32.19
CA GLY A 607 4.74 -39.75 31.95
C GLY A 607 4.68 -40.21 30.49
N HIS A 608 4.54 -39.30 29.52
CA HIS A 608 4.58 -39.62 28.10
C HIS A 608 6.02 -39.65 27.58
N THR A 609 6.31 -40.54 26.64
CA THR A 609 7.62 -40.67 26.03
C THR A 609 7.68 -39.97 24.67
N SER A 610 8.90 -39.79 24.17
CA SER A 610 9.10 -39.19 22.85
C SER A 610 8.58 -40.07 21.70
N ASP A 611 8.37 -41.36 21.95
CA ASP A 611 7.86 -42.32 20.97
C ASP A 611 6.33 -42.31 20.83
N ASP A 612 5.63 -41.76 21.84
CA ASP A 612 4.18 -41.62 21.85
C ASP A 612 3.71 -40.45 20.97
N LEU A 613 4.59 -39.47 20.74
CA LEU A 613 4.28 -38.29 19.94
C LEU A 613 4.17 -38.63 18.45
N LYS A 614 3.14 -38.08 17.81
CA LYS A 614 2.98 -38.11 16.35
C LYS A 614 3.07 -36.70 15.77
N PHE A 615 3.53 -36.57 14.53
CA PHE A 615 3.65 -35.27 13.87
C PHE A 615 3.15 -35.26 12.44
N MET A 616 2.72 -34.08 11.98
CA MET A 616 2.43 -33.83 10.57
C MET A 616 2.65 -32.36 10.21
N VAL A 617 2.91 -32.10 8.93
CA VAL A 617 2.92 -30.74 8.39
C VAL A 617 1.48 -30.30 8.15
N ILE A 618 1.10 -29.15 8.72
CA ILE A 618 -0.23 -28.55 8.53
C ILE A 618 -0.20 -27.41 7.50
N GLN A 619 0.96 -26.77 7.32
CA GLN A 619 1.14 -25.76 6.28
C GLN A 619 2.61 -25.66 5.85
N HIS A 620 2.88 -25.77 4.55
CA HIS A 620 4.17 -25.40 3.96
C HIS A 620 4.13 -23.94 3.47
N VAL A 621 5.18 -23.18 3.78
CA VAL A 621 5.35 -21.80 3.31
C VAL A 621 6.33 -21.81 2.13
N PRO A 622 5.86 -21.71 0.87
CA PRO A 622 6.72 -21.77 -0.30
C PRO A 622 7.69 -20.57 -0.34
N PRO A 623 8.77 -20.66 -1.13
CA PRO A 623 9.65 -19.51 -1.39
C PRO A 623 8.84 -18.29 -1.83
N LEU A 624 9.16 -17.12 -1.29
CA LEU A 624 8.51 -15.87 -1.65
C LEU A 624 9.03 -15.44 -3.03
N LYS A 625 8.13 -15.23 -3.98
CA LYS A 625 8.47 -14.92 -5.38
C LYS A 625 9.09 -13.53 -5.59
N ARG A 626 9.09 -12.63 -4.60
CA ARG A 626 9.51 -11.22 -4.74
C ARG A 626 10.40 -10.74 -3.61
N GLY A 627 11.22 -11.65 -3.09
CA GLY A 627 11.89 -11.41 -1.82
C GLY A 627 10.89 -11.22 -0.67
N GLY A 628 11.37 -10.67 0.43
CA GLY A 628 10.65 -10.59 1.70
C GLY A 628 11.09 -11.67 2.68
N ASP A 629 10.72 -11.46 3.93
CA ASP A 629 11.16 -12.33 5.02
C ASP A 629 10.28 -13.59 5.09
N ARG A 630 10.73 -14.67 4.42
CA ARG A 630 10.07 -15.98 4.43
C ARG A 630 9.98 -16.54 5.85
N ALA A 631 10.94 -16.24 6.72
CA ALA A 631 10.89 -16.64 8.12
C ALA A 631 9.80 -15.88 8.89
N LEU A 632 9.64 -14.58 8.64
CA LEU A 632 8.50 -13.81 9.17
C LEU A 632 7.15 -14.34 8.68
N ALA A 633 7.04 -14.71 7.40
CA ALA A 633 5.83 -15.33 6.86
C ALA A 633 5.51 -16.67 7.53
N LEU A 634 6.54 -17.46 7.83
CA LEU A 634 6.43 -18.72 8.57
C LEU A 634 5.95 -18.49 10.01
N LYS A 635 6.57 -17.56 10.76
CA LYS A 635 6.14 -17.22 12.11
C LYS A 635 4.69 -16.70 12.14
N ARG A 636 4.30 -15.88 11.17
CA ARG A 636 2.88 -15.45 11.00
C ARG A 636 1.94 -16.61 10.69
N ALA A 637 2.39 -17.66 10.01
CA ALA A 637 1.55 -18.82 9.75
C ALA A 637 1.34 -19.64 11.02
N GLU A 638 2.40 -19.83 11.82
CA GLU A 638 2.36 -20.53 13.11
C GLU A 638 1.35 -19.91 14.07
N VAL A 639 1.45 -18.61 14.33
CA VAL A 639 0.52 -17.92 15.25
C VAL A 639 -0.94 -18.08 14.82
N LYS A 640 -1.22 -17.99 13.51
CA LYS A 640 -2.59 -18.19 13.01
C LYS A 640 -3.10 -19.59 13.33
N TRP A 641 -2.24 -20.60 13.28
CA TRP A 641 -2.61 -21.98 13.59
C TRP A 641 -2.75 -22.22 15.10
N ILE A 642 -1.89 -21.62 15.93
CA ILE A 642 -2.03 -21.69 17.39
C ILE A 642 -3.38 -21.11 17.82
N ASP A 643 -3.74 -19.92 17.34
CA ASP A 643 -5.02 -19.27 17.62
C ASP A 643 -6.20 -20.09 17.05
N ARG A 644 -6.08 -20.56 15.81
CA ARG A 644 -7.15 -21.29 15.12
C ARG A 644 -7.46 -22.65 15.75
N LEU A 645 -6.45 -23.37 16.24
CA LEU A 645 -6.61 -24.68 16.85
C LEU A 645 -6.78 -24.62 18.37
N GLY A 646 -6.61 -23.44 18.98
CA GLY A 646 -6.75 -23.23 20.42
C GLY A 646 -5.68 -23.94 21.23
N THR A 647 -4.45 -24.04 20.72
CA THR A 647 -3.41 -24.89 21.34
C THR A 647 -2.67 -24.25 22.51
N LEU A 648 -3.14 -23.11 23.03
CA LEU A 648 -2.57 -22.50 24.24
C LEU A 648 -2.92 -23.32 25.49
N SER A 649 -1.97 -23.42 26.40
CA SER A 649 -2.20 -23.99 27.73
C SER A 649 -3.34 -23.24 28.45
N PRO A 650 -4.31 -23.94 29.09
CA PRO A 650 -4.29 -25.38 29.40
C PRO A 650 -4.94 -26.29 28.34
N GLN A 651 -5.61 -25.74 27.31
CA GLN A 651 -6.30 -26.57 26.30
C GLN A 651 -5.35 -27.20 25.27
N GLY A 652 -4.13 -26.70 25.15
CA GLY A 652 -3.06 -27.32 24.36
C GLY A 652 -1.68 -27.14 24.97
N LEU A 653 -0.64 -27.41 24.18
CA LEU A 653 0.75 -27.44 24.65
C LEU A 653 1.52 -26.13 24.38
N ASN A 654 1.02 -25.20 23.57
CA ASN A 654 1.71 -23.92 23.36
C ASN A 654 1.63 -23.06 24.63
N ARG A 655 2.75 -22.46 25.04
CA ARG A 655 2.79 -21.56 26.21
C ARG A 655 2.24 -20.18 25.86
N ASP A 656 2.73 -19.62 24.76
CA ASP A 656 2.46 -18.26 24.28
C ASP A 656 2.82 -18.18 22.79
N PHE A 657 2.56 -17.03 22.17
CA PHE A 657 2.98 -16.72 20.81
C PHE A 657 3.11 -15.20 20.58
N ASP A 658 4.00 -14.78 19.68
CA ASP A 658 4.29 -13.36 19.44
C ASP A 658 3.28 -12.71 18.47
N LEU A 659 2.42 -11.86 19.01
CA LEU A 659 1.38 -11.16 18.26
C LEU A 659 1.89 -9.97 17.46
N HIS A 660 3.09 -9.46 17.76
CA HIS A 660 3.71 -8.37 17.00
C HIS A 660 3.93 -8.77 15.54
N LEU A 661 3.98 -10.06 15.23
CA LEU A 661 4.11 -10.55 13.87
C LEU A 661 3.00 -10.02 12.94
N PHE A 662 1.83 -9.59 13.44
CA PHE A 662 0.70 -9.10 12.62
C PHE A 662 0.50 -7.58 12.60
N LEU A 663 1.26 -6.86 13.43
CA LEU A 663 1.29 -5.40 13.44
C LEU A 663 2.30 -4.94 12.41
#